data_AF-A0A1E4I0Z2-F1
#
_entry.id   AF-A0A1E4I0Z2-F1
#
_cell.length_a   1.000
_cell.length_b   1.000
_cell.length_c   1.000
_cell.angle_alpha   90.00
_cell.angle_beta   90.00
_cell.angle_gamma   90.00
#
_symmetry.space_group_name_H-M   'P 1'
#
loop_
_entity.id
_entity.type
_entity.pdbx_description
1 polymer ?
#
loop_
_entity_poly.entity_id
_entity_poly.type
_entity_poly.pdbx_seq_one_letter_code
_entity_poly.pdbx_strand_id
1 'polypeptide(L)'
;MPSLFNLSLIVLFATLVVPAVAIANPPNEGTLASPLSNEEAWKRLPPVASGGDAGKPLPSWARMLAGTLPRTTAAFLSLDNAQRTRSPLDPKLRARMRWVSAHINHSPYAEAVAIFDARRAGLDDAEIAALRAGDFSKLPPGDRAALEFARKMTEESAAVTDAEFANLVKAFGEKRAASMVLLMAYSNFQDRFLICLGAPIEPGGPLPPVDVSFDPNALAPKGSPPKPAPKTPLAQATGSDQIEDAPDWIAANYNILQDRLENQRRRPTRLRVPAWEEVIGGLPAGLFNRPSLVVWNRVCLGYAPELAVPFELLMRTAGSEIGPRWDRIFGQGLFWVTTKAVNCSYCMGHCEMNWEVAGLTKPEIAERSKLLSGGDWSSFPPAEQHAYAFARKLSRSPGSIEDADIQTLKQDNGPERALFIALNASRYHYMTRISNGFQLTLERDNVFYDYYNVKPPTPAASEPAVALLSDAECWKRMPQAVSGSGQPLPSWAKGVAAQMPRTAAAMLALDLAQRTKSPLDPKLRAKMRWVIAAANRCAYSEAYAIADLKRAGGDDADVATLIGNSGNWPEADRDPLDFARQLTVSASTIPDPLFAKLRERFGDKKVASMVLLAAYGNFQDRIVLGLGLPLEEGGPLPPLEVEFAPGALQSRPVLPDQKKLPRAIEGGSTVVEADREWSELPYERLQARLEGQRARTPRLPVPTWDEVKKGLPPEFAARPTRIVWNLVCSGYVPELAVPWSRSTRTHWAELPQDRVFEESLFWIQTRSIRCNYCMGHCEMLLEVAGLDKDGVADRTRRLAGDDWSSFPPAEQRTYAYARKLSKTPWDLTAADYRTLEKDLGEGPAMSVFWWLCRGLYMTRVSDGFQLPLERDNVFQDLAKAAKDAAQPKP
;
A
#
# COMPACT_ATOMS: atom_id res chain seq x y z
N MET A 1 -21.56 -61.32 73.70
CA MET A 1 -20.82 -62.59 73.50
C MET A 1 -20.26 -62.59 72.09
N PRO A 2 -19.16 -63.33 71.81
CA PRO A 2 -17.74 -63.02 72.09
C PRO A 2 -17.22 -61.96 71.06
N SER A 3 -15.95 -61.80 70.61
CA SER A 3 -14.59 -62.22 71.00
C SER A 3 -13.66 -61.01 70.69
N LEU A 4 -12.53 -60.67 71.32
CA LEU A 4 -11.48 -61.31 72.15
C LEU A 4 -10.30 -61.97 71.39
N PHE A 5 -9.11 -61.38 71.66
CA PHE A 5 -7.70 -61.78 71.39
C PHE A 5 -7.23 -62.04 69.93
N ASN A 6 -5.92 -62.22 69.63
CA ASN A 6 -4.69 -61.40 69.86
C ASN A 6 -3.47 -62.08 69.15
N LEU A 7 -2.32 -61.39 69.09
CA LEU A 7 -0.95 -61.88 68.77
C LEU A 7 -0.61 -62.43 67.36
N SER A 8 0.32 -61.70 66.72
CA SER A 8 1.64 -62.17 66.23
C SER A 8 1.79 -63.38 65.30
N LEU A 9 2.41 -63.13 64.13
CA LEU A 9 3.49 -63.98 63.62
C LEU A 9 4.60 -63.13 62.97
N ILE A 10 5.87 -63.50 63.21
CA ILE A 10 7.05 -62.89 62.58
C ILE A 10 7.45 -63.73 61.37
N VAL A 11 7.68 -63.09 60.22
CA VAL A 11 8.40 -63.70 59.09
C VAL A 11 9.41 -62.68 58.55
N LEU A 12 10.70 -63.05 58.59
CA LEU A 12 11.76 -62.34 57.87
C LEU A 12 11.63 -62.61 56.37
N PHE A 13 11.77 -61.59 55.53
CA PHE A 13 12.19 -61.77 54.14
C PHE A 13 13.28 -60.76 53.77
N ALA A 14 14.29 -61.24 53.05
CA ALA A 14 15.50 -60.48 52.77
C ALA A 14 15.33 -59.50 51.60
N THR A 15 16.03 -58.38 51.66
CA THR A 15 16.07 -57.36 50.61
C THR A 15 16.83 -57.84 49.38
N LEU A 16 16.13 -57.98 48.25
CA LEU A 16 16.74 -58.00 46.92
C LEU A 16 16.36 -56.70 46.19
N VAL A 17 17.33 -55.79 46.05
CA VAL A 17 17.14 -54.54 45.32
C VAL A 17 17.37 -54.80 43.83
N VAL A 18 16.28 -54.76 43.05
CA VAL A 18 16.33 -54.67 41.59
C VAL A 18 16.14 -53.21 41.20
N PRO A 19 16.98 -52.62 40.33
CA PRO A 19 16.80 -51.24 39.90
C PRO A 19 15.51 -51.13 39.06
N ALA A 20 14.62 -50.24 39.45
CA ALA A 20 13.40 -49.97 38.70
C ALA A 20 13.76 -49.31 37.36
N VAL A 21 13.58 -50.04 36.26
CA VAL A 21 13.61 -49.46 34.92
C VAL A 21 12.46 -48.45 34.82
N ALA A 22 12.78 -47.19 34.59
CA ALA A 22 11.79 -46.14 34.40
C ALA A 22 11.05 -46.38 33.07
N ILE A 23 9.91 -47.08 33.14
CA ILE A 23 8.98 -47.20 32.03
C ILE A 23 8.48 -45.79 31.71
N ALA A 24 8.73 -45.32 30.48
CA ALA A 24 8.22 -44.04 30.03
C ALA A 24 6.69 -44.06 30.03
N ASN A 25 6.07 -43.01 30.59
CA ASN A 25 4.63 -42.81 30.45
C ASN A 25 4.25 -42.78 28.96
N PRO A 26 3.08 -43.31 28.57
CA PRO A 26 2.59 -43.16 27.20
C PRO A 26 2.49 -41.67 26.83
N PRO A 27 2.66 -41.32 25.54
CA PRO A 27 2.61 -39.93 25.10
C PRO A 27 1.23 -39.34 25.42
N ASN A 28 1.21 -38.19 26.11
CA ASN A 28 -0.05 -37.55 26.49
C ASN A 28 -0.80 -37.10 25.23
N GLU A 29 -1.95 -37.71 24.96
CA GLU A 29 -2.68 -37.57 23.69
C GLU A 29 -3.09 -36.12 23.42
N GLY A 30 -3.29 -35.31 24.47
CA GLY A 30 -3.51 -33.87 24.40
C GLY A 30 -2.48 -33.07 23.58
N THR A 31 -1.22 -33.51 23.55
CA THR A 31 -0.10 -32.70 23.01
C THR A 31 0.02 -32.73 21.47
N LEU A 32 0.59 -31.65 20.90
CA LEU A 32 0.96 -31.58 19.48
C LEU A 32 2.18 -32.47 19.14
N ALA A 33 3.15 -32.57 20.05
CA ALA A 33 4.35 -33.38 19.88
C ALA A 33 4.93 -33.76 21.25
N SER A 34 5.47 -34.97 21.38
CA SER A 34 6.17 -35.40 22.59
C SER A 34 7.66 -34.99 22.56
N PRO A 35 8.27 -34.61 23.69
CA PRO A 35 9.67 -34.19 23.75
C PRO A 35 10.62 -35.38 23.56
N LEU A 36 11.52 -35.31 22.57
CA LEU A 36 12.65 -36.23 22.43
C LEU A 36 13.60 -36.16 23.63
N SER A 37 14.48 -37.16 23.80
CA SER A 37 15.64 -37.01 24.68
C SER A 37 16.59 -35.91 24.18
N ASN A 38 17.50 -35.45 25.05
CA ASN A 38 18.45 -34.39 24.69
C ASN A 38 19.37 -34.82 23.53
N GLU A 39 19.86 -36.05 23.59
CA GLU A 39 20.77 -36.62 22.60
C GLU A 39 20.08 -36.84 21.25
N GLU A 40 18.85 -37.36 21.24
CA GLU A 40 18.05 -37.51 20.01
C GLU A 40 17.73 -36.16 19.38
N ALA A 41 17.37 -35.15 20.17
CA ALA A 41 17.12 -33.81 19.65
C ALA A 41 18.37 -33.23 18.98
N TRP A 42 19.54 -33.28 19.62
CA TRP A 42 20.80 -32.86 18.99
C TRP A 42 21.15 -33.68 17.74
N LYS A 43 20.88 -34.99 17.72
CA LYS A 43 21.04 -35.84 16.52
C LYS A 43 20.11 -35.47 15.36
N ARG A 44 18.99 -34.77 15.60
CA ARG A 44 18.09 -34.26 14.56
C ARG A 44 18.44 -32.85 14.08
N LEU A 45 19.02 -32.01 14.95
CA LEU A 45 19.31 -30.61 14.63
C LEU A 45 20.39 -30.48 13.53
N PRO A 46 20.37 -29.38 12.75
CA PRO A 46 21.46 -29.00 11.84
C PRO A 46 22.85 -28.99 12.50
N PRO A 47 23.94 -29.15 11.71
CA PRO A 47 25.30 -28.99 12.20
C PRO A 47 25.52 -27.65 12.92
N VAL A 48 26.18 -27.72 14.06
CA VAL A 48 26.61 -26.55 14.84
C VAL A 48 27.92 -26.00 14.28
N ALA A 49 27.99 -24.67 14.14
CA ALA A 49 29.21 -23.95 13.82
C ALA A 49 30.01 -23.62 15.09
N SER A 50 29.34 -23.38 16.22
CA SER A 50 29.98 -23.17 17.53
C SER A 50 28.99 -23.29 18.70
N GLY A 51 29.51 -23.54 19.90
CA GLY A 51 28.79 -23.36 21.17
C GLY A 51 27.82 -24.46 21.59
N GLY A 52 27.58 -25.49 20.78
CA GLY A 52 26.69 -26.61 21.09
C GLY A 52 27.36 -27.98 20.95
N ASP A 53 26.90 -28.93 21.74
CA ASP A 53 27.19 -30.37 21.66
C ASP A 53 26.03 -31.16 22.29
N ALA A 54 26.06 -32.49 22.20
CA ALA A 54 24.97 -33.36 22.68
C ALA A 54 24.74 -33.33 24.21
N GLY A 55 25.72 -32.85 24.99
CA GLY A 55 25.62 -32.69 26.45
C GLY A 55 24.97 -31.38 26.89
N LYS A 56 24.91 -30.36 26.01
CA LYS A 56 24.25 -29.09 26.33
C LYS A 56 22.73 -29.28 26.43
N PRO A 57 22.06 -28.88 27.53
CA PRO A 57 20.63 -29.14 27.70
C PRO A 57 19.76 -28.28 26.77
N LEU A 58 18.80 -28.91 26.09
CA LEU A 58 17.80 -28.28 25.24
C LEU A 58 16.45 -28.15 25.96
N PRO A 59 15.76 -27.00 25.80
CA PRO A 59 14.43 -26.81 26.39
C PRO A 59 13.41 -27.79 25.79
N SER A 60 12.37 -28.10 26.56
CA SER A 60 11.33 -29.07 26.18
C SER A 60 10.73 -28.79 24.81
N TRP A 61 10.35 -27.53 24.55
CA TRP A 61 9.79 -27.10 23.26
C TRP A 61 10.74 -27.39 22.09
N ALA A 62 12.05 -27.21 22.26
CA ALA A 62 13.01 -27.51 21.20
C ALA A 62 13.11 -29.03 20.95
N ARG A 63 13.06 -29.83 22.02
CA ARG A 63 13.03 -31.29 21.94
C ARG A 63 11.73 -31.85 21.36
N MET A 64 10.61 -31.12 21.48
CA MET A 64 9.33 -31.45 20.83
C MET A 64 9.37 -31.15 19.33
N LEU A 65 9.94 -30.00 18.93
CA LEU A 65 9.99 -29.57 17.52
C LEU A 65 11.05 -30.28 16.69
N ALA A 66 12.19 -30.67 17.28
CA ALA A 66 13.32 -31.28 16.56
C ALA A 66 12.96 -32.59 15.83
N GLY A 67 11.88 -33.27 16.23
CA GLY A 67 11.39 -34.47 15.55
C GLY A 67 10.85 -34.22 14.13
N THR A 68 10.20 -33.07 13.91
CA THR A 68 9.42 -32.76 12.69
C THR A 68 9.94 -31.53 11.93
N LEU A 69 10.50 -30.56 12.65
CA LEU A 69 10.97 -29.27 12.13
C LEU A 69 12.38 -28.92 12.65
N PRO A 70 13.41 -29.77 12.43
CA PRO A 70 14.74 -29.59 13.00
C PRO A 70 15.42 -28.28 12.57
N ARG A 71 15.25 -27.82 11.33
CA ARG A 71 15.91 -26.60 10.85
C ARG A 71 15.24 -25.36 11.46
N THR A 72 13.92 -25.35 11.49
CA THR A 72 13.12 -24.33 12.18
C THR A 72 13.45 -24.28 13.67
N THR A 73 13.67 -25.44 14.31
CA THR A 73 14.06 -25.52 15.72
C THR A 73 15.40 -24.83 15.98
N ALA A 74 16.41 -25.09 15.13
CA ALA A 74 17.71 -24.40 15.21
C ALA A 74 17.62 -22.88 14.99
N ALA A 75 16.80 -22.44 14.02
CA ALA A 75 16.54 -21.02 13.81
C ALA A 75 15.76 -20.37 14.98
N PHE A 76 14.85 -21.10 15.62
CA PHE A 76 14.07 -20.62 16.77
C PHE A 76 14.91 -20.56 18.05
N LEU A 77 15.82 -21.51 18.27
CA LEU A 77 16.85 -21.44 19.32
C LEU A 77 17.76 -20.21 19.13
N SER A 78 18.15 -19.92 17.89
CA SER A 78 18.93 -18.73 17.55
C SER A 78 18.18 -17.42 17.86
N LEU A 79 16.85 -17.40 17.67
CA LEU A 79 15.98 -16.27 18.00
C LEU A 79 15.73 -16.13 19.51
N ASP A 80 15.48 -17.23 20.25
CA ASP A 80 15.36 -17.22 21.72
C ASP A 80 16.64 -16.68 22.37
N ASN A 81 17.80 -17.16 21.92
CA ASN A 81 19.09 -16.63 22.33
C ASN A 81 19.18 -15.11 22.05
N ALA A 82 18.99 -14.68 20.80
CA ALA A 82 19.11 -13.27 20.44
C ALA A 82 18.20 -12.34 21.27
N GLN A 83 16.94 -12.73 21.48
CA GLN A 83 15.99 -11.96 22.28
C GLN A 83 16.39 -11.92 23.77
N ARG A 84 16.89 -13.04 24.32
CA ARG A 84 17.28 -13.17 25.73
C ARG A 84 18.72 -12.74 26.06
N THR A 85 19.59 -12.52 25.07
CA THR A 85 20.99 -12.08 25.29
C THR A 85 21.38 -10.79 24.56
N ARG A 86 20.88 -10.52 23.34
CA ARG A 86 21.40 -9.46 22.45
C ARG A 86 20.56 -8.17 22.39
N SER A 87 19.34 -8.17 22.95
CA SER A 87 18.47 -6.98 23.00
C SER A 87 19.16 -5.78 23.69
N PRO A 88 19.12 -4.55 23.13
CA PRO A 88 19.74 -3.34 23.72
C PRO A 88 18.91 -2.71 24.86
N LEU A 89 17.94 -3.46 25.39
CA LEU A 89 17.15 -3.12 26.57
C LEU A 89 17.86 -3.57 27.84
N ASP A 90 17.61 -2.87 28.93
CA ASP A 90 18.07 -3.29 30.25
C ASP A 90 17.56 -4.73 30.58
N PRO A 91 18.41 -5.64 31.10
CA PRO A 91 18.01 -7.00 31.41
C PRO A 91 16.86 -7.13 32.42
N LYS A 92 16.77 -6.25 33.44
CA LYS A 92 15.66 -6.24 34.40
C LYS A 92 14.36 -5.83 33.72
N LEU A 93 14.37 -4.73 32.98
CA LEU A 93 13.20 -4.23 32.26
C LEU A 93 12.70 -5.23 31.22
N ARG A 94 13.60 -5.83 30.43
CA ARG A 94 13.28 -6.87 29.45
C ARG A 94 12.61 -8.09 30.10
N ALA A 95 13.12 -8.55 31.24
CA ALA A 95 12.53 -9.69 31.94
C ALA A 95 11.13 -9.37 32.49
N ARG A 96 10.92 -8.18 33.05
CA ARG A 96 9.60 -7.68 33.48
C ARG A 96 8.61 -7.62 32.31
N MET A 97 9.00 -7.05 31.18
CA MET A 97 8.14 -6.97 29.98
C MET A 97 7.75 -8.36 29.46
N ARG A 98 8.69 -9.33 29.42
CA ARG A 98 8.38 -10.71 29.03
C ARG A 98 7.41 -11.38 30.01
N TRP A 99 7.59 -11.17 31.33
CA TRP A 99 6.66 -11.71 32.32
C TRP A 99 5.25 -11.14 32.14
N VAL A 100 5.10 -9.82 31.91
CA VAL A 100 3.79 -9.20 31.63
C VAL A 100 3.12 -9.85 30.41
N SER A 101 3.87 -10.12 29.33
CA SER A 101 3.33 -10.81 28.15
C SER A 101 2.88 -12.24 28.48
N ALA A 102 3.75 -13.02 29.13
CA ALA A 102 3.48 -14.40 29.49
C ALA A 102 2.30 -14.56 30.46
N HIS A 103 2.16 -13.64 31.41
CA HIS A 103 1.11 -13.66 32.43
C HIS A 103 -0.27 -13.39 31.81
N ILE A 104 -0.38 -12.38 30.93
CA ILE A 104 -1.62 -12.04 30.21
C ILE A 104 -1.98 -13.11 29.17
N ASN A 105 -0.98 -13.68 28.48
CA ASN A 105 -1.20 -14.80 27.58
C ASN A 105 -1.51 -16.12 28.32
N HIS A 106 -1.37 -16.15 29.66
CA HIS A 106 -1.46 -17.34 30.52
C HIS A 106 -0.55 -18.49 30.07
N SER A 107 0.75 -18.22 29.94
CA SER A 107 1.77 -19.20 29.53
C SER A 107 2.73 -19.53 30.69
N PRO A 108 2.49 -20.60 31.49
CA PRO A 108 3.28 -20.91 32.68
C PRO A 108 4.76 -21.14 32.41
N TYR A 109 5.09 -21.73 31.25
CA TYR A 109 6.49 -21.93 30.82
C TYR A 109 7.19 -20.58 30.60
N ALA A 110 6.55 -19.66 29.87
CA ALA A 110 7.13 -18.35 29.58
C ALA A 110 7.21 -17.46 30.84
N GLU A 111 6.22 -17.55 31.75
CA GLU A 111 6.29 -16.91 33.07
C GLU A 111 7.52 -17.39 33.86
N ALA A 112 7.71 -18.71 33.94
CA ALA A 112 8.83 -19.29 34.68
C ALA A 112 10.18 -18.90 34.06
N VAL A 113 10.31 -18.93 32.72
CA VAL A 113 11.49 -18.45 32.00
C VAL A 113 11.73 -16.95 32.25
N ALA A 114 10.69 -16.13 32.28
CA ALA A 114 10.83 -14.69 32.54
C ALA A 114 11.27 -14.40 33.99
N ILE A 115 10.75 -15.12 35.00
CA ILE A 115 11.22 -15.01 36.39
C ILE A 115 12.65 -15.55 36.56
N PHE A 116 13.03 -16.61 35.84
CA PHE A 116 14.41 -17.12 35.84
C PHE A 116 15.39 -16.11 35.20
N ASP A 117 15.02 -15.53 34.05
CA ASP A 117 15.80 -14.47 33.41
C ASP A 117 15.85 -13.19 34.28
N ALA A 118 14.78 -12.87 35.03
CA ALA A 118 14.72 -11.77 35.98
C ALA A 118 15.69 -11.95 37.16
N ARG A 119 15.73 -13.14 37.79
CA ARG A 119 16.70 -13.44 38.84
C ARG A 119 18.14 -13.41 38.31
N ARG A 120 18.39 -13.90 37.09
CA ARG A 120 19.71 -13.78 36.44
C ARG A 120 20.08 -12.32 36.08
N ALA A 121 19.09 -11.45 35.87
CA ALA A 121 19.28 -9.99 35.77
C ALA A 121 19.40 -9.29 37.15
N GLY A 122 19.41 -10.04 38.25
CA GLY A 122 19.57 -9.51 39.60
C GLY A 122 18.32 -8.85 40.19
N LEU A 123 17.11 -9.24 39.77
CA LEU A 123 15.92 -8.93 40.58
C LEU A 123 15.94 -9.74 41.87
N ASP A 124 15.68 -9.07 43.00
CA ASP A 124 15.41 -9.75 44.27
C ASP A 124 13.95 -10.26 44.36
N ASP A 125 13.67 -11.04 45.40
CA ASP A 125 12.34 -11.64 45.58
C ASP A 125 11.24 -10.63 45.94
N ALA A 126 11.58 -9.43 46.41
CA ALA A 126 10.63 -8.35 46.63
C ALA A 126 10.31 -7.59 45.32
N GLU A 127 11.30 -7.37 44.45
CA GLU A 127 11.09 -6.90 43.07
C GLU A 127 10.24 -7.90 42.26
N ILE A 128 10.39 -9.20 42.50
CA ILE A 128 9.60 -10.27 41.87
C ILE A 128 8.19 -10.38 42.47
N ALA A 129 8.03 -10.21 43.78
CA ALA A 129 6.71 -10.15 44.42
C ALA A 129 5.91 -8.92 43.93
N ALA A 130 6.55 -7.76 43.83
CA ALA A 130 5.94 -6.55 43.28
C ALA A 130 5.52 -6.72 41.81
N LEU A 131 6.39 -7.33 40.98
CA LEU A 131 6.08 -7.67 39.59
C LEU A 131 4.82 -8.56 39.49
N ARG A 132 4.75 -9.63 40.29
CA ARG A 132 3.60 -10.55 40.35
C ARG A 132 2.31 -9.90 40.87
N ALA A 133 2.42 -8.90 41.73
CA ALA A 133 1.29 -8.13 42.24
C ALA A 133 0.86 -6.96 41.33
N GLY A 134 1.59 -6.70 40.24
CA GLY A 134 1.38 -5.51 39.40
C GLY A 134 1.79 -4.18 40.05
N ASP A 135 2.50 -4.19 41.19
CA ASP A 135 3.01 -2.98 41.83
C ASP A 135 4.23 -2.44 41.08
N PHE A 136 3.97 -1.55 40.13
CA PHE A 136 4.98 -0.81 39.39
C PHE A 136 5.27 0.57 39.99
N SER A 137 4.68 0.93 41.14
CA SER A 137 4.74 2.30 41.71
C SER A 137 6.17 2.81 41.93
N LYS A 138 7.06 1.90 42.35
CA LYS A 138 8.49 2.16 42.64
C LYS A 138 9.39 2.20 41.40
N LEU A 139 8.90 1.81 40.23
CA LEU A 139 9.68 1.82 38.99
C LEU A 139 9.74 3.22 38.37
N PRO A 140 10.82 3.57 37.63
CA PRO A 140 10.92 4.83 36.89
C PRO A 140 9.73 5.07 35.94
N PRO A 141 9.34 6.32 35.66
CA PRO A 141 8.21 6.62 34.76
C PRO A 141 8.33 5.99 33.36
N GLY A 142 9.55 5.89 32.83
CA GLY A 142 9.82 5.21 31.55
C GLY A 142 9.53 3.72 31.62
N ASP A 143 10.05 3.02 32.65
CA ASP A 143 9.80 1.60 32.89
C ASP A 143 8.30 1.31 33.05
N ARG A 144 7.56 2.14 33.81
CA ARG A 144 6.10 2.01 33.95
C ARG A 144 5.40 2.13 32.59
N ALA A 145 5.80 3.09 31.76
CA ALA A 145 5.26 3.24 30.40
C ALA A 145 5.62 2.04 29.49
N ALA A 146 6.81 1.45 29.65
CA ALA A 146 7.21 0.25 28.91
C ALA A 146 6.44 -1.01 29.35
N LEU A 147 6.06 -1.13 30.63
CA LEU A 147 5.21 -2.23 31.11
C LEU A 147 3.74 -2.05 30.71
N GLU A 148 3.20 -0.83 30.72
CA GLU A 148 1.86 -0.54 30.16
C GLU A 148 1.83 -0.80 28.65
N PHE A 149 2.88 -0.42 27.92
CA PHE A 149 3.04 -0.79 26.52
C PHE A 149 3.13 -2.31 26.32
N ALA A 150 3.84 -3.05 27.17
CA ALA A 150 3.90 -4.51 27.11
C ALA A 150 2.53 -5.16 27.34
N ARG A 151 1.75 -4.61 28.28
CA ARG A 151 0.37 -5.01 28.59
C ARG A 151 -0.54 -4.79 27.37
N LYS A 152 -0.62 -3.55 26.86
CA LYS A 152 -1.41 -3.21 25.65
C LYS A 152 -0.98 -4.00 24.42
N MET A 153 0.32 -4.16 24.18
CA MET A 153 0.82 -4.95 23.05
C MET A 153 0.39 -6.41 23.12
N THR A 154 0.14 -6.94 24.32
CA THR A 154 -0.32 -8.32 24.52
C THR A 154 -1.84 -8.43 24.41
N GLU A 155 -2.60 -7.58 25.12
CA GLU A 155 -4.07 -7.56 25.08
C GLU A 155 -4.63 -7.06 23.73
N GLU A 156 -4.47 -5.76 23.45
CA GLU A 156 -5.04 -5.07 22.30
C GLU A 156 -4.00 -4.17 21.64
N SER A 157 -3.08 -4.77 20.88
CA SER A 157 -1.96 -4.04 20.27
C SER A 157 -2.37 -2.86 19.38
N ALA A 158 -3.59 -2.86 18.83
CA ALA A 158 -4.16 -1.76 18.05
C ALA A 158 -4.51 -0.51 18.89
N ALA A 159 -4.71 -0.67 20.21
CA ALA A 159 -5.02 0.41 21.15
C ALA A 159 -3.78 1.08 21.78
N VAL A 160 -2.57 0.72 21.31
CA VAL A 160 -1.36 1.51 21.53
C VAL A 160 -1.48 2.82 20.72
N THR A 161 -1.38 3.97 21.39
CA THR A 161 -1.47 5.28 20.75
C THR A 161 -0.12 5.80 20.27
N ASP A 162 -0.16 6.75 19.33
CA ASP A 162 1.03 7.40 18.78
C ASP A 162 1.75 8.25 19.87
N ALA A 163 1.01 8.77 20.84
CA ALA A 163 1.55 9.50 22.00
C ALA A 163 2.26 8.59 23.01
N GLU A 164 1.74 7.39 23.28
CA GLU A 164 2.39 6.41 24.15
C GLU A 164 3.72 5.94 23.54
N PHE A 165 3.74 5.65 22.24
CA PHE A 165 4.98 5.30 21.55
C PHE A 165 5.99 6.45 21.53
N ALA A 166 5.54 7.69 21.29
CA ALA A 166 6.41 8.87 21.39
C ALA A 166 7.01 9.06 22.80
N ASN A 167 6.28 8.71 23.87
CA ASN A 167 6.81 8.71 25.22
C ASN A 167 7.90 7.63 25.43
N LEU A 168 7.79 6.46 24.81
CA LEU A 168 8.87 5.46 24.81
C LEU A 168 10.11 5.93 24.04
N VAL A 169 9.93 6.56 22.87
CA VAL A 169 11.04 7.16 22.11
C VAL A 169 11.73 8.25 22.92
N LYS A 170 10.96 9.11 23.62
CA LYS A 170 11.47 10.15 24.52
C LYS A 170 12.23 9.59 25.73
N ALA A 171 11.80 8.46 26.28
CA ALA A 171 12.41 7.86 27.48
C ALA A 171 13.64 6.98 27.16
N PHE A 172 13.66 6.29 26.02
CA PHE A 172 14.65 5.23 25.74
C PHE A 172 15.43 5.42 24.42
N GLY A 173 14.97 6.29 23.52
CA GLY A 173 15.49 6.47 22.15
C GLY A 173 14.90 5.48 21.13
N GLU A 174 14.89 5.86 19.85
CA GLU A 174 14.22 5.11 18.76
C GLU A 174 14.62 3.62 18.71
N LYS A 175 15.93 3.31 18.77
CA LYS A 175 16.43 1.93 18.73
C LYS A 175 15.89 1.06 19.88
N ARG A 176 15.78 1.62 21.09
CA ARG A 176 15.23 0.86 22.24
C ARG A 176 13.71 0.74 22.15
N ALA A 177 12.99 1.79 21.74
CA ALA A 177 11.55 1.71 21.48
C ALA A 177 11.22 0.67 20.38
N ALA A 178 12.01 0.61 19.32
CA ALA A 178 11.92 -0.45 18.31
C ALA A 178 12.22 -1.85 18.88
N SER A 179 13.21 -1.96 19.75
CA SER A 179 13.53 -3.22 20.43
C SER A 179 12.42 -3.67 21.40
N MET A 180 11.64 -2.75 21.97
CA MET A 180 10.44 -3.06 22.76
C MET A 180 9.33 -3.65 21.89
N VAL A 181 9.11 -3.11 20.67
CA VAL A 181 8.16 -3.70 19.70
C VAL A 181 8.58 -5.12 19.33
N LEU A 182 9.86 -5.33 18.99
CA LEU A 182 10.39 -6.66 18.63
C LEU A 182 10.34 -7.66 19.80
N LEU A 183 10.57 -7.22 21.03
CA LEU A 183 10.44 -8.06 22.23
C LEU A 183 8.99 -8.49 22.46
N MET A 184 8.03 -7.58 22.28
CA MET A 184 6.60 -7.89 22.47
C MET A 184 6.02 -8.72 21.33
N ALA A 185 6.49 -8.51 20.10
CA ALA A 185 6.25 -9.39 18.97
C ALA A 185 6.79 -10.81 19.22
N TYR A 186 8.02 -10.91 19.74
CA TYR A 186 8.65 -12.19 20.09
C TYR A 186 7.88 -12.94 21.18
N SER A 187 7.60 -12.26 22.30
CA SER A 187 6.93 -12.87 23.46
C SER A 187 5.54 -13.36 23.07
N ASN A 188 4.73 -12.53 22.41
CA ASN A 188 3.38 -12.91 21.97
C ASN A 188 3.33 -14.07 20.95
N PHE A 189 4.42 -14.33 20.22
CA PHE A 189 4.59 -15.53 19.41
C PHE A 189 5.03 -16.73 20.27
N GLN A 190 6.07 -16.57 21.08
CA GLN A 190 6.62 -17.63 21.94
C GLN A 190 5.57 -18.15 22.92
N ASP A 191 4.92 -17.28 23.69
CA ASP A 191 3.93 -17.62 24.73
C ASP A 191 2.80 -18.49 24.15
N ARG A 192 2.24 -18.06 23.02
CA ARG A 192 1.16 -18.74 22.28
C ARG A 192 1.60 -20.11 21.76
N PHE A 193 2.78 -20.20 21.18
CA PHE A 193 3.23 -21.48 20.62
C PHE A 193 3.56 -22.50 21.72
N LEU A 194 4.09 -22.04 22.87
CA LEU A 194 4.34 -22.88 24.04
C LEU A 194 3.04 -23.43 24.66
N ILE A 195 1.97 -22.63 24.68
CA ILE A 195 0.63 -23.08 25.09
C ILE A 195 0.15 -24.17 24.12
N CYS A 196 0.14 -23.93 22.81
CA CYS A 196 -0.30 -24.91 21.82
C CYS A 196 0.50 -26.23 21.86
N LEU A 197 1.80 -26.17 22.20
CA LEU A 197 2.63 -27.36 22.35
C LEU A 197 2.31 -28.15 23.63
N GLY A 198 1.78 -27.52 24.68
CA GLY A 198 1.73 -28.10 26.03
C GLY A 198 3.13 -28.28 26.64
N ALA A 199 4.05 -27.35 26.37
CA ALA A 199 5.48 -27.53 26.67
C ALA A 199 5.78 -27.58 28.20
N PRO A 200 6.25 -28.70 28.76
CA PRO A 200 6.52 -28.82 30.19
C PRO A 200 7.83 -28.11 30.58
N ILE A 201 7.89 -27.53 31.78
CA ILE A 201 9.14 -27.00 32.35
C ILE A 201 10.11 -28.16 32.61
N GLU A 202 11.42 -27.92 32.44
CA GLU A 202 12.43 -28.95 32.61
C GLU A 202 12.58 -29.41 34.08
N PRO A 203 12.99 -30.67 34.36
CA PRO A 203 13.05 -31.22 35.73
C PRO A 203 13.98 -30.53 36.73
N GLY A 204 14.74 -29.50 36.32
CA GLY A 204 15.55 -28.64 37.19
C GLY A 204 15.07 -27.18 37.26
N GLY A 205 13.90 -26.88 36.69
CA GLY A 205 13.45 -25.52 36.41
C GLY A 205 13.95 -24.98 35.05
N PRO A 206 13.54 -23.75 34.69
CA PRO A 206 13.78 -23.18 33.36
C PRO A 206 15.26 -23.03 32.99
N LEU A 207 15.59 -23.34 31.74
CA LEU A 207 16.97 -23.27 31.24
C LEU A 207 17.43 -21.84 30.87
N PRO A 208 18.74 -21.53 30.96
CA PRO A 208 19.32 -20.33 30.35
C PRO A 208 19.19 -20.34 28.82
N PRO A 209 19.45 -19.20 28.15
CA PRO A 209 19.44 -19.13 26.69
C PRO A 209 20.46 -20.11 26.11
N VAL A 210 20.05 -20.89 25.10
CA VAL A 210 20.94 -21.85 24.45
C VAL A 210 21.87 -21.08 23.51
N ASP A 211 23.04 -20.67 24.02
CA ASP A 211 24.01 -19.96 23.19
C ASP A 211 24.74 -20.93 22.25
N VAL A 212 24.25 -21.02 21.03
CA VAL A 212 24.74 -21.89 19.96
C VAL A 212 24.65 -21.15 18.63
N SER A 213 25.57 -21.44 17.71
CA SER A 213 25.50 -21.03 16.30
C SER A 213 25.39 -22.28 15.43
N PHE A 214 24.48 -22.26 14.46
CA PHE A 214 24.29 -23.33 13.47
C PHE A 214 24.90 -22.92 12.12
N ASP A 215 25.24 -23.90 11.27
CA ASP A 215 25.67 -23.63 9.90
C ASP A 215 24.62 -22.80 9.12
N PRO A 216 24.95 -21.58 8.65
CA PRO A 216 24.04 -20.76 7.87
C PRO A 216 23.53 -21.46 6.60
N ASN A 217 24.33 -22.34 5.98
CA ASN A 217 23.94 -23.07 4.77
C ASN A 217 22.90 -24.16 5.06
N ALA A 218 22.88 -24.71 6.27
CA ALA A 218 21.85 -25.64 6.72
C ALA A 218 20.51 -24.94 6.99
N LEU A 219 20.53 -23.68 7.44
CA LEU A 219 19.33 -22.84 7.65
C LEU A 219 18.83 -22.16 6.37
N ALA A 220 19.72 -21.83 5.42
CA ALA A 220 19.39 -21.17 4.16
C ALA A 220 18.25 -21.89 3.37
N PRO A 221 17.36 -21.16 2.65
CA PRO A 221 16.29 -21.78 1.88
C PRO A 221 16.81 -22.84 0.90
N LYS A 222 16.26 -24.05 0.96
CA LYS A 222 16.62 -25.16 0.07
C LYS A 222 15.56 -25.30 -1.01
N GLY A 223 15.97 -25.04 -2.26
CA GLY A 223 15.11 -25.05 -3.45
C GLY A 223 14.39 -23.73 -3.70
N SER A 224 13.85 -23.58 -4.92
CA SER A 224 12.91 -22.51 -5.27
C SER A 224 11.64 -22.60 -4.42
N PRO A 225 10.86 -21.51 -4.27
CA PRO A 225 9.50 -21.62 -3.73
C PRO A 225 8.71 -22.71 -4.46
N PRO A 226 7.91 -23.53 -3.77
CA PRO A 226 7.08 -24.53 -4.43
C PRO A 226 6.18 -23.85 -5.46
N LYS A 227 5.93 -24.54 -6.59
CA LYS A 227 4.95 -24.06 -7.57
C LYS A 227 3.61 -23.82 -6.86
N PRO A 228 2.84 -22.77 -7.21
CA PRO A 228 1.51 -22.57 -6.66
C PRO A 228 0.70 -23.86 -6.77
N ALA A 229 0.01 -24.22 -5.68
CA ALA A 229 -0.95 -25.31 -5.71
C ALA A 229 -2.03 -25.03 -6.78
N PRO A 230 -2.67 -26.04 -7.36
CA PRO A 230 -3.86 -25.82 -8.18
C PRO A 230 -4.87 -24.99 -7.40
N LYS A 231 -5.49 -23.99 -8.03
CA LYS A 231 -6.54 -23.19 -7.38
C LYS A 231 -7.65 -24.11 -6.89
N THR A 232 -7.85 -24.18 -5.58
CA THR A 232 -9.05 -24.77 -4.99
C THR A 232 -10.19 -23.75 -5.12
N PRO A 233 -11.24 -24.01 -5.90
CA PRO A 233 -12.41 -23.12 -5.94
C PRO A 233 -13.10 -23.10 -4.58
N LEU A 234 -13.72 -21.98 -4.23
CA LEU A 234 -14.62 -21.91 -3.08
C LEU A 234 -15.89 -22.72 -3.39
N ALA A 235 -16.44 -23.41 -2.38
CA ALA A 235 -17.75 -24.03 -2.52
C ALA A 235 -18.85 -22.94 -2.48
N GLN A 236 -19.98 -23.18 -3.13
CA GLN A 236 -21.16 -22.35 -2.94
C GLN A 236 -21.61 -22.44 -1.47
N ALA A 237 -21.79 -21.29 -0.82
CA ALA A 237 -22.22 -21.23 0.57
C ALA A 237 -23.56 -21.96 0.78
N THR A 238 -23.66 -22.75 1.85
CA THR A 238 -24.84 -23.53 2.21
C THR A 238 -25.73 -22.82 3.22
N GLY A 239 -25.26 -21.73 3.84
CA GLY A 239 -25.95 -21.08 4.97
C GLY A 239 -25.87 -21.87 6.28
N SER A 240 -25.00 -22.89 6.36
CA SER A 240 -24.77 -23.70 7.56
C SER A 240 -23.31 -24.18 7.58
N ASP A 241 -22.49 -23.52 8.38
CA ASP A 241 -21.12 -23.92 8.68
C ASP A 241 -21.05 -24.71 10.01
N GLN A 242 -19.84 -24.96 10.51
CA GLN A 242 -19.59 -25.76 11.72
C GLN A 242 -19.13 -24.92 12.92
N ILE A 243 -19.08 -23.59 12.78
CA ILE A 243 -18.46 -22.68 13.74
C ILE A 243 -19.43 -21.54 14.07
N GLU A 244 -19.88 -21.45 15.32
CA GLU A 244 -20.67 -20.31 15.77
C GLU A 244 -19.81 -19.03 15.82
N ASP A 245 -20.20 -18.04 15.00
CA ASP A 245 -19.49 -16.77 14.86
C ASP A 245 -20.05 -15.70 15.79
N ALA A 246 -19.25 -15.32 16.79
CA ALA A 246 -19.64 -14.37 17.83
C ALA A 246 -20.12 -13.02 17.24
N PRO A 247 -21.15 -12.36 17.84
CA PRO A 247 -21.72 -11.11 17.32
C PRO A 247 -20.70 -9.97 17.10
N ASP A 248 -19.61 -9.94 17.86
CA ASP A 248 -18.56 -8.93 17.73
C ASP A 248 -17.61 -9.20 16.54
N TRP A 249 -17.53 -10.44 16.07
CA TRP A 249 -16.79 -10.82 14.88
C TRP A 249 -17.50 -10.34 13.61
N ILE A 250 -18.81 -10.57 13.51
CA ILE A 250 -19.61 -10.19 12.33
C ILE A 250 -19.85 -8.67 12.22
N ALA A 251 -19.66 -7.92 13.31
CA ALA A 251 -19.82 -6.46 13.35
C ALA A 251 -18.87 -5.69 12.38
N ALA A 252 -17.73 -6.28 12.01
CA ALA A 252 -16.78 -5.70 11.07
C ALA A 252 -16.80 -6.44 9.71
N ASN A 253 -17.78 -6.08 8.88
CA ASN A 253 -17.94 -6.62 7.53
C ASN A 253 -16.83 -6.15 6.56
N TYR A 254 -16.75 -6.78 5.38
CA TYR A 254 -15.77 -6.48 4.32
C TYR A 254 -15.59 -4.98 4.02
N ASN A 255 -16.67 -4.20 3.87
CA ASN A 255 -16.56 -2.79 3.53
C ASN A 255 -15.88 -1.99 4.66
N ILE A 256 -16.25 -2.27 5.92
CA ILE A 256 -15.62 -1.67 7.11
C ILE A 256 -14.12 -2.07 7.21
N LEU A 257 -13.76 -3.27 6.78
CA LEU A 257 -12.37 -3.71 6.74
C LEU A 257 -11.57 -3.01 5.64
N GLN A 258 -12.15 -2.84 4.44
CA GLN A 258 -11.52 -2.09 3.34
C GLN A 258 -11.35 -0.59 3.67
N ASP A 259 -12.32 0.04 4.36
CA ASP A 259 -12.16 1.39 4.92
C ASP A 259 -10.93 1.49 5.84
N ARG A 260 -10.72 0.48 6.70
CA ARG A 260 -9.56 0.40 7.61
C ARG A 260 -8.26 0.18 6.83
N LEU A 261 -8.25 -0.58 5.74
CA LEU A 261 -7.08 -0.74 4.87
C LEU A 261 -6.65 0.60 4.26
N GLU A 262 -7.56 1.34 3.60
CA GLU A 262 -7.19 2.63 2.99
C GLU A 262 -6.78 3.66 4.04
N ASN A 263 -7.40 3.67 5.22
CA ASN A 263 -6.94 4.50 6.34
C ASN A 263 -5.53 4.11 6.81
N GLN A 264 -5.18 2.82 6.84
CA GLN A 264 -3.81 2.37 7.14
C GLN A 264 -2.79 2.80 6.06
N ARG A 265 -3.21 2.96 4.79
CA ARG A 265 -2.34 3.54 3.73
C ARG A 265 -2.13 5.05 3.88
N ARG A 266 -2.98 5.75 4.65
CA ARG A 266 -2.88 7.20 4.92
C ARG A 266 -2.06 7.50 6.19
N ARG A 267 -2.06 6.62 7.19
CA ARG A 267 -1.37 6.85 8.47
C ARG A 267 0.15 6.72 8.32
N PRO A 268 0.94 7.71 8.77
CA PRO A 268 2.40 7.61 8.78
C PRO A 268 2.88 6.57 9.81
N THR A 269 4.06 6.01 9.57
CA THR A 269 4.73 5.10 10.49
C THR A 269 5.34 5.88 11.66
N ARG A 270 5.27 5.34 12.89
CA ARG A 270 5.74 6.02 14.13
C ARG A 270 7.24 6.29 14.18
N LEU A 271 8.03 5.51 13.45
CA LEU A 271 9.44 5.77 13.18
C LEU A 271 9.63 6.07 11.70
N ARG A 272 10.67 6.86 11.39
CA ARG A 272 11.09 7.09 10.00
C ARG A 272 11.43 5.75 9.34
N VAL A 273 10.86 5.47 8.18
CA VAL A 273 11.23 4.28 7.38
C VAL A 273 12.60 4.54 6.74
N PRO A 274 13.68 3.83 7.13
CA PRO A 274 15.03 4.11 6.60
C PRO A 274 15.13 3.77 5.11
N ALA A 275 16.02 4.43 4.38
CA ALA A 275 16.38 4.04 3.01
C ALA A 275 17.01 2.64 3.00
N TRP A 276 16.93 1.90 1.89
CA TRP A 276 17.45 0.53 1.87
C TRP A 276 18.97 0.50 2.04
N GLU A 277 19.64 1.54 1.56
CA GLU A 277 21.06 1.81 1.64
C GLU A 277 21.53 1.97 3.10
N GLU A 278 20.69 2.53 3.98
CA GLU A 278 20.94 2.62 5.42
C GLU A 278 20.79 1.25 6.12
N VAL A 279 19.90 0.40 5.61
CA VAL A 279 19.58 -0.91 6.19
C VAL A 279 20.63 -1.96 5.80
N ILE A 280 20.96 -2.06 4.51
CA ILE A 280 21.75 -3.16 3.96
C ILE A 280 23.17 -3.24 4.52
N GLY A 281 23.77 -2.10 4.89
CA GLY A 281 25.09 -2.04 5.52
C GLY A 281 25.17 -2.71 6.90
N GLY A 282 24.03 -2.93 7.56
CA GLY A 282 23.93 -3.63 8.85
C GLY A 282 23.58 -5.12 8.75
N LEU A 283 23.49 -5.69 7.55
CA LEU A 283 22.97 -7.05 7.33
C LEU A 283 24.03 -8.08 6.93
N PRO A 284 23.84 -9.37 7.29
CA PRO A 284 24.66 -10.45 6.76
C PRO A 284 24.58 -10.54 5.23
N ALA A 285 25.74 -10.77 4.59
CA ALA A 285 25.83 -10.99 3.16
C ALA A 285 24.91 -12.14 2.69
N GLY A 286 24.25 -11.96 1.55
CA GLY A 286 23.31 -12.95 1.00
C GLY A 286 21.94 -13.01 1.69
N LEU A 287 21.70 -12.27 2.78
CA LEU A 287 20.36 -12.22 3.40
C LEU A 287 19.35 -11.52 2.47
N PHE A 288 19.76 -10.52 1.69
CA PHE A 288 18.92 -9.88 0.68
C PHE A 288 19.70 -9.64 -0.61
N ASN A 289 19.23 -10.24 -1.70
CA ASN A 289 19.83 -10.09 -3.04
C ASN A 289 19.21 -8.93 -3.85
N ARG A 290 18.33 -8.15 -3.23
CA ARG A 290 17.62 -6.98 -3.77
C ARG A 290 17.09 -6.11 -2.63
N PRO A 291 16.79 -4.82 -2.87
CA PRO A 291 16.05 -3.99 -1.92
C PRO A 291 14.72 -4.61 -1.51
N SER A 292 14.37 -4.51 -0.23
CA SER A 292 13.03 -4.86 0.24
C SER A 292 12.17 -3.59 0.26
N LEU A 293 11.15 -3.53 -0.61
CA LEU A 293 10.16 -2.45 -0.59
C LEU A 293 9.22 -2.52 0.63
N VAL A 294 9.11 -3.70 1.25
CA VAL A 294 8.20 -3.96 2.38
C VAL A 294 8.61 -3.13 3.61
N VAL A 295 7.73 -2.25 4.06
CA VAL A 295 8.03 -1.22 5.08
C VAL A 295 8.49 -1.84 6.40
N TRP A 296 7.87 -2.93 6.83
CA TRP A 296 8.23 -3.62 8.08
C TRP A 296 9.69 -4.10 8.11
N ASN A 297 10.24 -4.53 6.97
CA ASN A 297 11.62 -5.00 6.87
C ASN A 297 12.57 -3.82 7.07
N ARG A 298 12.33 -2.72 6.38
CA ARG A 298 13.15 -1.50 6.46
C ARG A 298 13.19 -0.94 7.89
N VAL A 299 12.05 -0.92 8.59
CA VAL A 299 11.98 -0.48 10.00
C VAL A 299 12.69 -1.47 10.93
N CYS A 300 12.34 -2.75 10.92
CA CYS A 300 12.86 -3.71 11.90
C CYS A 300 14.36 -3.97 11.73
N LEU A 301 14.83 -4.12 10.48
CA LEU A 301 16.23 -4.36 10.16
C LEU A 301 17.08 -3.09 10.28
N GLY A 302 16.53 -1.90 10.06
CA GLY A 302 17.26 -0.64 10.21
C GLY A 302 17.47 -0.22 11.67
N TYR A 303 16.50 -0.47 12.55
CA TYR A 303 16.59 -0.05 13.96
C TYR A 303 17.20 -1.09 14.90
N ALA A 304 16.95 -2.38 14.69
CA ALA A 304 17.41 -3.45 15.59
C ALA A 304 17.70 -4.77 14.84
N PRO A 305 18.67 -4.79 13.91
CA PRO A 305 19.02 -5.98 13.13
C PRO A 305 19.44 -7.17 14.03
N GLU A 306 20.02 -6.91 15.20
CA GLU A 306 20.40 -7.96 16.17
C GLU A 306 19.22 -8.78 16.71
N LEU A 307 17.98 -8.28 16.60
CA LEU A 307 16.74 -8.96 16.96
C LEU A 307 15.91 -9.35 15.73
N ALA A 308 15.94 -8.54 14.68
CA ALA A 308 15.13 -8.75 13.47
C ALA A 308 15.71 -9.82 12.53
N VAL A 309 17.04 -9.90 12.36
CA VAL A 309 17.68 -10.89 11.47
C VAL A 309 17.42 -12.34 11.90
N PRO A 310 17.51 -12.72 13.19
CA PRO A 310 17.16 -14.07 13.62
C PRO A 310 15.69 -14.45 13.34
N PHE A 311 14.76 -13.50 13.36
CA PHE A 311 13.36 -13.77 12.98
C PHE A 311 13.20 -13.92 11.46
N GLU A 312 13.87 -13.11 10.65
CA GLU A 312 13.86 -13.25 9.19
C GLU A 312 14.44 -14.62 8.76
N LEU A 313 15.51 -15.07 9.43
CA LEU A 313 16.05 -16.41 9.25
C LEU A 313 15.04 -17.50 9.66
N LEU A 314 14.35 -17.35 10.81
CA LEU A 314 13.30 -18.28 11.23
C LEU A 314 12.14 -18.33 10.22
N MET A 315 11.65 -17.19 9.75
CA MET A 315 10.56 -17.08 8.76
C MET A 315 10.89 -17.82 7.47
N ARG A 316 12.12 -17.66 6.96
CA ARG A 316 12.61 -18.30 5.73
C ARG A 316 12.90 -19.77 5.92
N THR A 317 13.49 -20.17 7.06
CA THR A 317 13.79 -21.58 7.37
C THR A 317 12.48 -22.37 7.51
N ALA A 318 11.52 -21.85 8.29
CA ALA A 318 10.18 -22.43 8.42
C ALA A 318 9.46 -22.48 7.07
N GLY A 319 9.50 -21.39 6.29
CA GLY A 319 8.92 -21.37 4.94
C GLY A 319 9.51 -22.42 3.99
N SER A 320 10.81 -22.72 4.10
CA SER A 320 11.49 -23.76 3.32
C SER A 320 11.20 -25.18 3.81
N GLU A 321 11.02 -25.39 5.12
CA GLU A 321 10.81 -26.71 5.74
C GLU A 321 9.33 -27.16 5.75
N ILE A 322 8.40 -26.20 5.78
CA ILE A 322 6.95 -26.41 5.78
C ILE A 322 6.37 -26.27 4.36
N GLY A 323 6.90 -25.36 3.54
CA GLY A 323 6.36 -24.96 2.23
C GLY A 323 5.95 -26.11 1.30
N PRO A 324 6.73 -27.19 1.12
CA PRO A 324 6.35 -28.33 0.27
C PRO A 324 5.07 -29.07 0.69
N ARG A 325 4.52 -28.79 1.88
CA ARG A 325 3.36 -29.45 2.50
C ARG A 325 2.29 -28.46 2.97
N TRP A 326 2.36 -27.21 2.49
CA TRP A 326 1.55 -26.11 3.02
C TRP A 326 0.99 -25.23 1.90
N ASP A 327 -0.34 -25.22 1.77
CA ASP A 327 -1.00 -24.31 0.82
C ASP A 327 -0.87 -22.84 1.27
N ARG A 328 -0.50 -22.00 0.30
CA ARG A 328 -0.37 -20.56 0.47
C ARG A 328 -1.73 -19.87 0.59
N ILE A 329 -2.78 -20.35 -0.08
CA ILE A 329 -4.09 -19.68 -0.05
C ILE A 329 -4.76 -19.88 1.32
N PHE A 330 -4.81 -21.12 1.81
CA PHE A 330 -5.20 -21.49 3.17
C PHE A 330 -4.35 -20.76 4.22
N GLY A 331 -3.02 -20.78 4.08
CA GLY A 331 -2.12 -20.11 5.03
C GLY A 331 -2.34 -18.60 5.14
N GLN A 332 -2.68 -17.93 4.04
CA GLN A 332 -3.03 -16.50 4.08
C GLN A 332 -4.44 -16.26 4.62
N GLY A 333 -5.38 -17.21 4.48
CA GLY A 333 -6.66 -17.18 5.20
C GLY A 333 -6.49 -17.30 6.72
N LEU A 334 -5.65 -18.24 7.15
CA LEU A 334 -5.28 -18.41 8.56
C LEU A 334 -4.67 -17.11 9.13
N PHE A 335 -3.81 -16.45 8.35
CA PHE A 335 -3.26 -15.15 8.74
C PHE A 335 -4.32 -14.03 8.74
N TRP A 336 -5.17 -13.96 7.72
CA TRP A 336 -6.25 -12.96 7.61
C TRP A 336 -7.21 -13.03 8.81
N VAL A 337 -7.55 -14.25 9.26
CA VAL A 337 -8.36 -14.46 10.47
C VAL A 337 -7.64 -13.96 11.72
N THR A 338 -6.35 -14.25 11.88
CA THR A 338 -5.52 -13.67 12.96
C THR A 338 -5.46 -12.13 12.89
N THR A 339 -5.38 -11.52 11.70
CA THR A 339 -5.29 -10.06 11.57
C THR A 339 -6.61 -9.36 11.88
N LYS A 340 -7.76 -9.91 11.46
CA LYS A 340 -9.09 -9.45 11.90
C LYS A 340 -9.22 -9.58 13.42
N ALA A 341 -8.82 -10.72 14.01
CA ALA A 341 -8.94 -10.97 15.44
C ALA A 341 -8.16 -10.01 16.35
N VAL A 342 -7.09 -9.37 15.84
CA VAL A 342 -6.28 -8.37 16.58
C VAL A 342 -6.28 -6.96 15.95
N ASN A 343 -7.31 -6.65 15.14
CA ASN A 343 -7.52 -5.35 14.47
C ASN A 343 -6.31 -4.83 13.63
N CYS A 344 -5.52 -5.74 13.04
CA CYS A 344 -4.27 -5.42 12.35
C CYS A 344 -4.44 -5.17 10.83
N SER A 345 -4.72 -3.93 10.46
CA SER A 345 -5.05 -3.57 9.06
C SER A 345 -3.88 -3.69 8.07
N TYR A 346 -2.64 -3.37 8.48
CA TYR A 346 -1.47 -3.50 7.59
C TYR A 346 -1.23 -4.96 7.20
N CYS A 347 -1.24 -5.88 8.18
CA CYS A 347 -1.07 -7.30 7.89
C CYS A 347 -2.26 -7.88 7.10
N MET A 348 -3.49 -7.40 7.31
CA MET A 348 -4.65 -7.81 6.50
C MET A 348 -4.47 -7.45 5.01
N GLY A 349 -4.01 -6.23 4.71
CA GLY A 349 -3.65 -5.84 3.34
C GLY A 349 -2.51 -6.68 2.75
N HIS A 350 -1.56 -7.12 3.59
CA HIS A 350 -0.50 -8.05 3.19
C HIS A 350 -1.02 -9.47 2.91
N CYS A 351 -2.06 -9.94 3.58
CA CYS A 351 -2.73 -11.20 3.22
C CYS A 351 -3.34 -11.12 1.81
N GLU A 352 -4.05 -10.03 1.51
CA GLU A 352 -4.68 -9.81 0.20
C GLU A 352 -3.64 -9.70 -0.93
N MET A 353 -2.54 -8.96 -0.72
CA MET A 353 -1.38 -8.96 -1.62
C MET A 353 -0.78 -10.36 -1.82
N ASN A 354 -0.70 -11.18 -0.76
CA ASN A 354 -0.12 -12.52 -0.84
C ASN A 354 -1.02 -13.56 -1.51
N TRP A 355 -2.34 -13.35 -1.52
CA TRP A 355 -3.27 -14.10 -2.37
C TRP A 355 -3.11 -13.71 -3.84
N GLU A 356 -2.88 -12.43 -4.15
CA GLU A 356 -2.62 -11.96 -5.53
C GLU A 356 -1.31 -12.57 -6.08
N VAL A 357 -0.26 -12.68 -5.25
CA VAL A 357 0.98 -13.41 -5.60
C VAL A 357 0.77 -14.93 -5.63
N ALA A 358 -0.26 -15.46 -4.96
CA ALA A 358 -0.68 -16.87 -5.10
C ALA A 358 -1.53 -17.12 -6.36
N GLY A 359 -1.86 -16.07 -7.14
CA GLY A 359 -2.60 -16.16 -8.40
C GLY A 359 -4.11 -15.93 -8.28
N LEU A 360 -4.64 -15.49 -7.13
CA LEU A 360 -6.03 -15.04 -7.03
C LEU A 360 -6.17 -13.64 -7.66
N THR A 361 -7.27 -13.43 -8.38
CA THR A 361 -7.67 -12.15 -8.95
C THR A 361 -8.36 -11.27 -7.89
N LYS A 362 -8.48 -9.95 -8.15
CA LYS A 362 -9.16 -9.03 -7.22
C LYS A 362 -10.59 -9.48 -6.83
N PRO A 363 -11.43 -10.04 -7.74
CA PRO A 363 -12.72 -10.61 -7.35
C PRO A 363 -12.63 -11.83 -6.42
N GLU A 364 -11.76 -12.81 -6.72
CA GLU A 364 -11.53 -13.99 -5.86
C GLU A 364 -11.03 -13.60 -4.46
N ILE A 365 -10.18 -12.57 -4.38
CA ILE A 365 -9.71 -11.98 -3.12
C ILE A 365 -10.87 -11.32 -2.36
N ALA A 366 -11.66 -10.47 -3.02
CA ALA A 366 -12.80 -9.78 -2.42
C ALA A 366 -13.87 -10.77 -1.92
N GLU A 367 -14.09 -11.87 -2.63
CA GLU A 367 -14.98 -12.96 -2.23
C GLU A 367 -14.45 -13.71 -0.99
N ARG A 368 -13.19 -14.14 -0.98
CA ARG A 368 -12.59 -14.82 0.18
C ARG A 368 -12.52 -13.91 1.41
N SER A 369 -12.19 -12.63 1.24
CA SER A 369 -12.25 -11.63 2.32
C SER A 369 -13.67 -11.37 2.80
N LYS A 370 -14.70 -11.39 1.93
CA LYS A 370 -16.11 -11.29 2.36
C LYS A 370 -16.52 -12.46 3.25
N LEU A 371 -16.26 -13.70 2.82
CA LEU A 371 -16.58 -14.91 3.58
C LEU A 371 -15.89 -14.93 4.94
N LEU A 372 -14.58 -14.70 5.00
CA LEU A 372 -13.84 -14.62 6.27
C LEU A 372 -14.27 -13.41 7.15
N SER A 373 -14.81 -12.35 6.55
CA SER A 373 -15.39 -11.22 7.29
C SER A 373 -16.78 -11.49 7.87
N GLY A 374 -17.54 -12.41 7.26
CA GLY A 374 -18.91 -12.73 7.64
C GLY A 374 -19.01 -13.66 8.84
N GLY A 375 -20.19 -14.28 8.98
CA GLY A 375 -20.51 -15.36 9.91
C GLY A 375 -21.19 -16.52 9.17
N ASP A 376 -20.63 -16.88 8.02
CA ASP A 376 -20.89 -18.12 7.28
C ASP A 376 -19.59 -18.51 6.56
N TRP A 377 -18.95 -19.56 7.05
CA TRP A 377 -17.71 -20.14 6.53
C TRP A 377 -17.96 -21.44 5.74
N SER A 378 -19.20 -21.75 5.37
CA SER A 378 -19.57 -23.02 4.70
C SER A 378 -18.94 -23.21 3.32
N SER A 379 -18.53 -22.11 2.67
CA SER A 379 -17.71 -22.13 1.45
C SER A 379 -16.30 -22.70 1.62
N PHE A 380 -15.81 -22.85 2.87
CA PHE A 380 -14.51 -23.45 3.20
C PHE A 380 -14.67 -24.89 3.69
N PRO A 381 -13.71 -25.80 3.42
CA PRO A 381 -13.72 -27.15 3.98
C PRO A 381 -13.75 -27.15 5.52
N PRO A 382 -14.39 -28.13 6.19
CA PRO A 382 -14.45 -28.22 7.65
C PRO A 382 -13.08 -28.07 8.35
N ALA A 383 -12.04 -28.73 7.83
CA ALA A 383 -10.67 -28.64 8.33
C ALA A 383 -10.06 -27.22 8.23
N GLU A 384 -10.53 -26.37 7.30
CA GLU A 384 -10.19 -24.95 7.26
C GLU A 384 -11.02 -24.16 8.28
N GLN A 385 -12.33 -24.40 8.39
CA GLN A 385 -13.21 -23.74 9.37
C GLN A 385 -12.69 -23.91 10.80
N HIS A 386 -12.35 -25.14 11.19
CA HIS A 386 -11.79 -25.44 12.51
C HIS A 386 -10.39 -24.81 12.73
N ALA A 387 -9.54 -24.77 11.69
CA ALA A 387 -8.25 -24.10 11.78
C ALA A 387 -8.37 -22.57 11.92
N TYR A 388 -9.36 -21.96 11.24
CA TYR A 388 -9.69 -20.54 11.36
C TYR A 388 -10.29 -20.22 12.74
N ALA A 389 -11.20 -21.06 13.25
CA ALA A 389 -11.76 -20.91 14.61
C ALA A 389 -10.67 -21.01 15.68
N PHE A 390 -9.76 -21.99 15.56
CA PHE A 390 -8.58 -22.12 16.40
C PHE A 390 -7.69 -20.86 16.35
N ALA A 391 -7.38 -20.34 15.15
CA ALA A 391 -6.58 -19.12 15.01
C ALA A 391 -7.27 -17.90 15.64
N ARG A 392 -8.61 -17.80 15.57
CA ARG A 392 -9.40 -16.77 16.26
C ARG A 392 -9.32 -16.94 17.79
N LYS A 393 -9.49 -18.16 18.31
CA LYS A 393 -9.41 -18.49 19.74
C LYS A 393 -8.01 -18.16 20.30
N LEU A 394 -6.96 -18.66 19.66
CA LEU A 394 -5.55 -18.40 20.00
C LEU A 394 -5.18 -16.90 19.93
N SER A 395 -5.82 -16.15 19.03
CA SER A 395 -5.60 -14.71 18.93
C SER A 395 -6.12 -13.96 20.15
N ARG A 396 -7.40 -14.17 20.47
CA ARG A 396 -8.15 -13.43 21.50
C ARG A 396 -7.89 -13.94 22.92
N SER A 397 -7.91 -15.26 23.10
CA SER A 397 -7.92 -15.93 24.41
C SER A 397 -6.93 -17.10 24.40
N PRO A 398 -5.61 -16.85 24.27
CA PRO A 398 -4.61 -17.92 24.15
C PRO A 398 -4.62 -18.87 25.36
N GLY A 399 -4.90 -18.35 26.57
CA GLY A 399 -5.01 -19.15 27.79
C GLY A 399 -6.25 -20.05 27.89
N SER A 400 -7.18 -20.01 26.94
CA SER A 400 -8.31 -20.95 26.87
C SER A 400 -8.16 -22.02 25.79
N ILE A 401 -6.95 -22.19 25.24
CA ILE A 401 -6.64 -23.33 24.38
C ILE A 401 -6.53 -24.60 25.23
N GLU A 402 -7.30 -25.62 24.86
CA GLU A 402 -7.47 -26.88 25.59
C GLU A 402 -6.99 -28.06 24.73
N ASP A 403 -6.70 -29.20 25.37
CA ASP A 403 -6.35 -30.47 24.71
C ASP A 403 -7.39 -30.90 23.65
N ALA A 404 -8.65 -30.47 23.81
CA ALA A 404 -9.74 -30.68 22.87
C ALA A 404 -9.55 -29.91 21.55
N ASP A 405 -9.17 -28.62 21.58
CA ASP A 405 -8.88 -27.85 20.36
C ASP A 405 -7.73 -28.51 19.57
N ILE A 406 -6.73 -29.00 20.30
CA ILE A 406 -5.57 -29.69 19.73
C ILE A 406 -5.97 -31.05 19.14
N GLN A 407 -6.91 -31.79 19.76
CA GLN A 407 -7.44 -33.02 19.16
C GLN A 407 -8.22 -32.75 17.88
N THR A 408 -9.13 -31.75 17.84
CA THR A 408 -9.87 -31.40 16.63
C THR A 408 -8.91 -31.07 15.49
N LEU A 409 -7.90 -30.20 15.72
CA LEU A 409 -6.86 -29.94 14.71
C LEU A 409 -6.15 -31.21 14.24
N LYS A 410 -5.76 -32.11 15.16
CA LYS A 410 -5.06 -33.37 14.83
C LYS A 410 -5.94 -34.34 14.05
N GLN A 411 -7.25 -34.38 14.32
CA GLN A 411 -8.23 -35.22 13.64
C GLN A 411 -8.46 -34.73 12.20
N ASP A 412 -8.73 -33.44 12.02
CA ASP A 412 -9.10 -32.88 10.72
C ASP A 412 -7.92 -32.68 9.76
N ASN A 413 -6.73 -32.38 10.30
CA ASN A 413 -5.55 -32.01 9.51
C ASN A 413 -4.42 -33.05 9.57
N GLY A 414 -4.45 -33.98 10.52
CA GLY A 414 -3.32 -34.83 10.87
C GLY A 414 -2.29 -34.11 11.76
N PRO A 415 -1.48 -34.84 12.55
CA PRO A 415 -0.65 -34.26 13.61
C PRO A 415 0.44 -33.30 13.08
N GLU A 416 1.04 -33.59 11.92
CA GLU A 416 2.06 -32.72 11.33
C GLU A 416 1.47 -31.37 10.87
N ARG A 417 0.33 -31.36 10.18
CA ARG A 417 -0.31 -30.13 9.73
C ARG A 417 -0.94 -29.35 10.89
N ALA A 418 -1.42 -30.03 11.94
CA ALA A 418 -1.83 -29.38 13.19
C ALA A 418 -0.67 -28.60 13.83
N LEU A 419 0.54 -29.19 13.90
CA LEU A 419 1.75 -28.48 14.36
C LEU A 419 2.09 -27.28 13.46
N PHE A 420 1.93 -27.41 12.13
CA PHE A 420 2.16 -26.31 11.19
C PHE A 420 1.13 -25.18 11.34
N ILE A 421 -0.14 -25.50 11.61
CA ILE A 421 -1.20 -24.53 11.93
C ILE A 421 -0.86 -23.78 13.22
N ALA A 422 -0.54 -24.49 14.30
CA ALA A 422 -0.19 -23.90 15.58
C ALA A 422 1.05 -22.98 15.49
N LEU A 423 2.10 -23.40 14.78
CA LEU A 423 3.29 -22.57 14.55
C LEU A 423 2.98 -21.32 13.72
N ASN A 424 2.20 -21.46 12.64
CA ASN A 424 1.86 -20.32 11.77
C ASN A 424 0.95 -19.32 12.48
N ALA A 425 -0.16 -19.77 13.07
CA ALA A 425 -1.05 -18.92 13.85
C ALA A 425 -0.29 -18.20 14.98
N SER A 426 0.61 -18.89 15.68
CA SER A 426 1.46 -18.26 16.70
C SER A 426 2.44 -17.24 16.10
N ARG A 427 3.15 -17.53 14.99
CA ARG A 427 4.11 -16.57 14.42
C ARG A 427 3.44 -15.32 13.81
N TYR A 428 2.18 -15.42 13.42
CA TYR A 428 1.39 -14.27 12.97
C TYR A 428 1.25 -13.20 14.06
N HIS A 429 1.33 -13.59 15.34
CA HIS A 429 1.36 -12.66 16.47
C HIS A 429 2.68 -11.89 16.63
N TYR A 430 3.76 -12.31 15.97
CA TYR A 430 4.97 -11.49 15.80
C TYR A 430 4.69 -10.35 14.80
N MET A 431 4.11 -10.71 13.64
CA MET A 431 3.86 -9.78 12.54
C MET A 431 2.85 -8.70 12.90
N THR A 432 1.74 -9.07 13.55
CA THR A 432 0.69 -8.12 13.96
C THR A 432 1.14 -7.15 15.05
N ARG A 433 1.97 -7.61 16.00
CA ARG A 433 2.57 -6.74 17.03
C ARG A 433 3.59 -5.77 16.42
N ILE A 434 4.41 -6.20 15.45
CA ILE A 434 5.26 -5.27 14.68
C ILE A 434 4.42 -4.19 13.98
N SER A 435 3.40 -4.61 13.23
CA SER A 435 2.48 -3.69 12.54
C SER A 435 1.88 -2.65 13.47
N ASN A 436 1.21 -3.10 14.54
CA ASN A 436 0.42 -2.23 15.40
C ASN A 436 1.30 -1.42 16.37
N GLY A 437 2.44 -1.97 16.80
CA GLY A 437 3.43 -1.28 17.63
C GLY A 437 4.10 -0.10 16.91
N PHE A 438 4.52 -0.29 15.65
CA PHE A 438 5.08 0.79 14.83
C PHE A 438 4.04 1.61 14.06
N GLN A 439 2.76 1.18 14.03
CA GLN A 439 1.70 1.77 13.21
C GLN A 439 2.12 1.85 11.72
N LEU A 440 2.57 0.73 11.15
CA LEU A 440 3.16 0.70 9.82
C LEU A 440 2.21 1.19 8.71
N THR A 441 2.69 2.11 7.88
CA THR A 441 1.99 2.60 6.69
C THR A 441 1.86 1.48 5.66
N LEU A 442 0.63 1.14 5.26
CA LEU A 442 0.38 0.08 4.29
C LEU A 442 0.69 0.56 2.86
N GLU A 443 1.46 -0.22 2.13
CA GLU A 443 1.92 0.07 0.77
C GLU A 443 0.77 0.06 -0.24
N ARG A 444 0.84 0.90 -1.30
CA ARG A 444 -0.19 0.96 -2.36
C ARG A 444 0.02 -0.03 -3.50
N ASP A 445 1.24 -0.53 -3.63
CA ASP A 445 1.66 -1.51 -4.61
C ASP A 445 1.89 -2.86 -3.93
N ASN A 446 1.74 -3.96 -4.67
CA ASN A 446 1.98 -5.29 -4.13
C ASN A 446 3.49 -5.57 -4.05
N VAL A 447 4.09 -5.16 -2.94
CA VAL A 447 5.52 -5.33 -2.61
C VAL A 447 5.99 -6.79 -2.53
N PHE A 448 5.07 -7.76 -2.59
CA PHE A 448 5.41 -9.18 -2.56
C PHE A 448 5.81 -9.75 -3.93
N TYR A 449 5.51 -9.07 -5.05
CA TYR A 449 6.05 -9.44 -6.36
C TYR A 449 7.59 -9.37 -6.35
N ASP A 450 8.16 -8.25 -5.90
CA ASP A 450 9.62 -8.11 -5.74
C ASP A 450 10.19 -9.06 -4.70
N TYR A 451 9.53 -9.20 -3.54
CA TYR A 451 10.02 -10.05 -2.45
C TYR A 451 10.12 -11.53 -2.83
N TYR A 452 9.13 -12.07 -3.56
CA TYR A 452 9.14 -13.47 -4.02
C TYR A 452 9.76 -13.68 -5.41
N ASN A 453 10.21 -12.61 -6.08
CA ASN A 453 10.64 -12.62 -7.48
C ASN A 453 9.58 -13.20 -8.44
N VAL A 454 8.32 -12.82 -8.22
CA VAL A 454 7.18 -13.18 -9.08
C VAL A 454 6.86 -11.96 -9.94
N LYS A 455 6.82 -12.12 -11.26
CA LYS A 455 6.37 -11.03 -12.15
C LYS A 455 4.90 -10.72 -11.85
N PRO A 456 4.48 -9.44 -11.72
CA PRO A 456 3.08 -9.08 -11.66
C PRO A 456 2.30 -9.66 -12.85
N PRO A 457 1.03 -10.08 -12.67
CA PRO A 457 0.20 -10.48 -13.80
C PRO A 457 0.09 -9.30 -14.75
N THR A 458 0.41 -9.51 -16.04
CA THR A 458 0.06 -8.55 -17.07
C THR A 458 -1.46 -8.33 -17.00
N PRO A 459 -1.97 -7.08 -16.95
CA PRO A 459 -3.40 -6.85 -17.06
C PRO A 459 -3.93 -7.60 -18.29
N ALA A 460 -4.99 -8.38 -18.12
CA ALA A 460 -5.61 -9.07 -19.24
C ALA A 460 -6.00 -8.02 -20.29
N ALA A 461 -5.74 -8.30 -21.56
CA ALA A 461 -6.03 -7.36 -22.65
C ALA A 461 -7.54 -7.11 -22.73
N SER A 462 -8.00 -6.07 -22.05
CA SER A 462 -9.39 -5.61 -22.10
C SER A 462 -9.69 -5.13 -23.51
N GLU A 463 -10.87 -5.48 -24.01
CA GLU A 463 -11.46 -4.79 -25.15
C GLU A 463 -11.42 -3.26 -24.90
N PRO A 464 -10.96 -2.45 -25.86
CA PRO A 464 -10.97 -1.00 -25.74
C PRO A 464 -12.36 -0.47 -25.41
N ALA A 465 -12.42 0.61 -24.64
CA ALA A 465 -13.68 1.23 -24.26
C ALA A 465 -14.41 1.90 -25.44
N VAL A 466 -13.69 2.18 -26.53
CA VAL A 466 -14.19 2.73 -27.79
C VAL A 466 -13.65 1.94 -28.99
N ALA A 467 -14.43 1.83 -30.06
CA ALA A 467 -13.95 1.26 -31.31
C ALA A 467 -12.80 2.10 -31.90
N LEU A 468 -11.70 1.45 -32.26
CA LEU A 468 -10.53 2.11 -32.85
C LEU A 468 -10.68 2.18 -34.37
N LEU A 469 -10.57 3.40 -34.93
CA LEU A 469 -10.53 3.61 -36.37
C LEU A 469 -9.26 3.01 -36.99
N SER A 470 -9.36 2.53 -38.24
CA SER A 470 -8.16 2.30 -39.06
C SER A 470 -7.44 3.62 -39.35
N ASP A 471 -6.15 3.56 -39.69
CA ASP A 471 -5.37 4.75 -40.04
C ASP A 471 -6.01 5.56 -41.18
N ALA A 472 -6.50 4.88 -42.22
CA ALA A 472 -7.14 5.52 -43.36
C ALA A 472 -8.45 6.23 -42.99
N GLU A 473 -9.29 5.64 -42.14
CA GLU A 473 -10.52 6.27 -41.65
C GLU A 473 -10.22 7.44 -40.71
N CYS A 474 -9.22 7.28 -39.85
CA CYS A 474 -8.78 8.31 -38.92
C CYS A 474 -8.27 9.55 -39.67
N TRP A 475 -7.36 9.37 -40.64
CA TRP A 475 -6.90 10.45 -41.53
C TRP A 475 -8.03 11.07 -42.37
N LYS A 476 -9.05 10.28 -42.76
CA LYS A 476 -10.23 10.78 -43.49
C LYS A 476 -11.17 11.62 -42.61
N ARG A 477 -11.21 11.39 -41.29
CA ARG A 477 -11.97 12.21 -40.32
C ARG A 477 -11.21 13.44 -39.85
N MET A 478 -9.89 13.35 -39.70
CA MET A 478 -9.05 14.49 -39.30
C MET A 478 -9.12 15.66 -40.31
N PRO A 479 -8.88 16.90 -39.86
CA PRO A 479 -8.65 18.02 -40.77
C PRO A 479 -7.53 17.74 -41.78
N GLN A 480 -7.63 18.35 -42.96
CA GLN A 480 -6.63 18.20 -44.01
C GLN A 480 -5.22 18.55 -43.50
N ALA A 481 -4.30 17.58 -43.66
CA ALA A 481 -2.88 17.82 -43.50
C ALA A 481 -2.28 18.47 -44.77
N VAL A 482 -1.31 19.35 -44.57
CA VAL A 482 -0.41 19.88 -45.61
C VAL A 482 0.75 18.91 -45.83
N SER A 483 1.22 18.27 -44.75
CA SER A 483 2.28 17.25 -44.78
C SER A 483 2.07 16.21 -43.67
N GLY A 484 2.60 14.99 -43.87
CA GLY A 484 2.59 13.93 -42.86
C GLY A 484 1.32 13.06 -42.76
N SER A 485 0.30 13.28 -43.59
CA SER A 485 -0.87 12.38 -43.68
C SER A 485 -0.52 10.97 -44.16
N GLY A 486 -1.29 9.97 -43.73
CA GLY A 486 -1.15 8.57 -44.17
C GLY A 486 -0.10 7.76 -43.40
N GLN A 487 0.64 8.39 -42.48
CA GLN A 487 1.50 7.67 -41.52
C GLN A 487 0.66 6.83 -40.54
N PRO A 488 1.19 5.73 -39.97
CA PRO A 488 0.55 5.02 -38.87
C PRO A 488 0.31 5.95 -37.67
N LEU A 489 -0.86 5.83 -37.05
CA LEU A 489 -1.31 6.63 -35.92
C LEU A 489 -1.37 5.79 -34.63
N PRO A 490 -1.04 6.39 -33.48
CA PRO A 490 -1.13 5.73 -32.18
C PRO A 490 -2.57 5.42 -31.80
N SER A 491 -2.77 4.37 -30.99
CA SER A 491 -4.11 3.95 -30.52
C SER A 491 -4.92 5.09 -29.87
N TRP A 492 -4.26 6.01 -29.16
CA TRP A 492 -4.94 7.16 -28.54
C TRP A 492 -5.48 8.16 -29.58
N ALA A 493 -4.81 8.33 -30.72
CA ALA A 493 -5.31 9.19 -31.80
C ALA A 493 -6.52 8.53 -32.48
N LYS A 494 -6.45 7.22 -32.71
CA LYS A 494 -7.54 6.40 -33.29
C LYS A 494 -8.80 6.42 -32.43
N GLY A 495 -8.67 6.31 -31.10
CA GLY A 495 -9.79 6.37 -30.15
C GLY A 495 -10.41 7.77 -30.05
N VAL A 496 -9.61 8.83 -29.89
CA VAL A 496 -10.14 10.21 -29.77
C VAL A 496 -10.75 10.70 -31.08
N ALA A 497 -10.17 10.37 -32.23
CA ALA A 497 -10.67 10.80 -33.55
C ALA A 497 -12.00 10.16 -33.97
N ALA A 498 -12.49 9.15 -33.25
CA ALA A 498 -13.83 8.61 -33.46
C ALA A 498 -14.91 9.70 -33.28
N GLN A 499 -14.80 10.53 -32.24
CA GLN A 499 -15.76 11.58 -31.90
C GLN A 499 -15.17 13.01 -32.00
N MET A 500 -13.84 13.18 -31.87
CA MET A 500 -13.18 14.49 -31.82
C MET A 500 -11.92 14.55 -32.73
N PRO A 501 -12.10 14.44 -34.06
CA PRO A 501 -10.99 14.40 -35.01
C PRO A 501 -10.11 15.66 -35.05
N ARG A 502 -10.66 16.87 -34.83
CA ARG A 502 -9.86 18.11 -34.75
C ARG A 502 -9.03 18.14 -33.46
N THR A 503 -9.58 17.65 -32.37
CA THR A 503 -8.87 17.52 -31.08
C THR A 503 -7.76 16.49 -31.17
N ALA A 504 -7.99 15.34 -31.82
CA ALA A 504 -6.95 14.35 -32.10
C ALA A 504 -5.81 14.93 -32.96
N ALA A 505 -6.13 15.68 -34.02
CA ALA A 505 -5.14 16.43 -34.81
C ALA A 505 -4.36 17.47 -33.97
N ALA A 506 -5.05 18.20 -33.09
CA ALA A 506 -4.40 19.14 -32.17
C ALA A 506 -3.57 18.44 -31.08
N MET A 507 -3.85 17.19 -30.75
CA MET A 507 -3.06 16.37 -29.83
C MET A 507 -1.81 15.79 -30.50
N LEU A 508 -1.83 15.46 -31.79
CA LEU A 508 -0.62 15.02 -32.52
C LEU A 508 0.46 16.11 -32.49
N ALA A 509 0.07 17.37 -32.72
CA ALA A 509 0.98 18.52 -32.59
C ALA A 509 1.52 18.74 -31.16
N LEU A 510 0.79 18.28 -30.14
CA LEU A 510 1.19 18.33 -28.72
C LEU A 510 2.14 17.16 -28.36
N ASP A 511 1.84 15.92 -28.76
CA ASP A 511 2.71 14.76 -28.56
C ASP A 511 4.08 14.99 -29.22
N LEU A 512 4.08 15.48 -30.47
CA LEU A 512 5.29 15.89 -31.17
C LEU A 512 6.08 16.93 -30.37
N ALA A 513 5.44 18.03 -29.93
CA ALA A 513 6.12 19.08 -29.18
C ALA A 513 6.73 18.56 -27.86
N GLN A 514 6.00 17.74 -27.12
CA GLN A 514 6.46 17.14 -25.86
C GLN A 514 7.60 16.14 -26.08
N ARG A 515 7.58 15.37 -27.18
CA ARG A 515 8.58 14.34 -27.49
C ARG A 515 9.82 14.85 -28.21
N THR A 516 9.76 15.99 -28.91
CA THR A 516 10.92 16.56 -29.64
C THR A 516 11.37 17.93 -29.13
N LYS A 517 10.44 18.87 -28.87
CA LYS A 517 10.73 20.30 -28.66
C LYS A 517 11.01 20.71 -27.21
N SER A 518 10.76 19.84 -26.23
CA SER A 518 11.10 20.11 -24.82
C SER A 518 12.60 20.41 -24.63
N PRO A 519 12.99 21.47 -23.88
CA PRO A 519 14.39 21.86 -23.64
C PRO A 519 15.17 20.93 -22.67
N LEU A 520 14.61 19.78 -22.33
CA LEU A 520 15.30 18.71 -21.60
C LEU A 520 16.13 17.84 -22.54
N ASP A 521 17.20 17.26 -22.00
CA ASP A 521 17.97 16.23 -22.69
C ASP A 521 17.06 15.07 -23.14
N PRO A 522 17.18 14.53 -24.36
CA PRO A 522 16.31 13.48 -24.86
C PRO A 522 16.30 12.18 -24.03
N LYS A 523 17.44 11.74 -23.47
CA LYS A 523 17.48 10.56 -22.59
C LYS A 523 16.77 10.86 -21.27
N LEU A 524 17.07 11.99 -20.63
CA LEU A 524 16.42 12.40 -19.38
C LEU A 524 14.90 12.56 -19.57
N ARG A 525 14.46 13.17 -20.68
CA ARG A 525 13.06 13.33 -21.07
C ARG A 525 12.35 11.98 -21.23
N ALA A 526 13.00 11.01 -21.85
CA ALA A 526 12.47 9.65 -21.99
C ALA A 526 12.41 8.91 -20.64
N LYS A 527 13.49 8.94 -19.84
CA LYS A 527 13.54 8.37 -18.48
C LYS A 527 12.44 8.95 -17.58
N MET A 528 12.23 10.26 -17.61
CA MET A 528 11.15 10.92 -16.86
C MET A 528 9.76 10.46 -17.32
N ARG A 529 9.50 10.37 -18.62
CA ARG A 529 8.22 9.84 -19.16
C ARG A 529 7.97 8.40 -18.70
N TRP A 530 8.99 7.55 -18.66
CA TRP A 530 8.84 6.19 -18.14
C TRP A 530 8.45 6.19 -16.66
N VAL A 531 9.10 7.00 -15.81
CA VAL A 531 8.78 7.08 -14.38
C VAL A 531 7.37 7.62 -14.13
N ILE A 532 6.88 8.55 -14.95
CA ILE A 532 5.49 9.03 -14.91
C ILE A 532 4.53 7.89 -15.28
N ALA A 533 4.81 7.18 -16.37
CA ALA A 533 4.00 6.07 -16.87
C ALA A 533 3.92 4.91 -15.87
N ALA A 534 5.07 4.47 -15.32
CA ALA A 534 5.16 3.43 -14.31
C ALA A 534 4.42 3.82 -13.01
N ALA A 535 4.53 5.09 -12.59
CA ALA A 535 3.79 5.64 -11.46
C ALA A 535 2.27 5.75 -11.70
N ASN A 536 1.83 5.74 -12.96
CA ASN A 536 0.43 5.59 -13.36
C ASN A 536 0.06 4.15 -13.76
N ARG A 537 0.99 3.18 -13.70
CA ARG A 537 0.86 1.78 -14.16
C ARG A 537 0.47 1.66 -15.65
N CYS A 538 0.97 2.57 -16.49
CA CYS A 538 0.62 2.72 -17.91
C CYS A 538 1.64 2.05 -18.85
N ALA A 539 1.52 0.73 -19.02
CA ALA A 539 2.45 -0.08 -19.83
C ALA A 539 2.65 0.39 -21.28
N TYR A 540 1.62 1.00 -21.89
CA TYR A 540 1.69 1.64 -23.22
C TYR A 540 2.70 2.81 -23.22
N SER A 541 2.54 3.76 -22.29
CA SER A 541 3.42 4.92 -22.16
C SER A 541 4.82 4.54 -21.69
N GLU A 542 4.95 3.48 -20.89
CA GLU A 542 6.24 2.88 -20.54
C GLU A 542 6.98 2.37 -21.79
N ALA A 543 6.29 1.61 -22.66
CA ALA A 543 6.86 1.12 -23.91
C ALA A 543 7.27 2.28 -24.85
N TYR A 544 6.42 3.30 -24.99
CA TYR A 544 6.73 4.54 -25.71
C TYR A 544 7.96 5.28 -25.15
N ALA A 545 8.08 5.36 -23.82
CA ALA A 545 9.22 6.00 -23.17
C ALA A 545 10.52 5.21 -23.34
N ILE A 546 10.48 3.87 -23.28
CA ILE A 546 11.64 3.01 -23.57
C ILE A 546 12.03 3.12 -25.05
N ALA A 547 11.07 3.14 -25.97
CA ALA A 547 11.35 3.34 -27.40
C ALA A 547 12.01 4.71 -27.66
N ASP A 548 11.49 5.78 -27.06
CA ASP A 548 12.08 7.12 -27.20
C ASP A 548 13.45 7.23 -26.51
N LEU A 549 13.71 6.50 -25.41
CA LEU A 549 15.05 6.39 -24.80
C LEU A 549 16.04 5.72 -25.74
N LYS A 550 15.65 4.62 -26.42
CA LYS A 550 16.48 3.96 -27.43
C LYS A 550 16.72 4.86 -28.65
N ARG A 551 15.71 5.60 -29.11
CA ARG A 551 15.86 6.62 -30.17
C ARG A 551 16.82 7.76 -29.75
N ALA A 552 16.89 8.07 -28.44
CA ALA A 552 17.85 9.00 -27.85
C ALA A 552 19.25 8.38 -27.59
N GLY A 553 19.55 7.21 -28.17
CA GLY A 553 20.86 6.54 -28.00
C GLY A 553 21.05 5.88 -26.64
N GLY A 554 19.97 5.57 -25.92
CA GLY A 554 19.99 4.70 -24.73
C GLY A 554 20.15 3.23 -25.13
N ASP A 555 21.00 2.50 -24.43
CA ASP A 555 21.20 1.06 -24.62
C ASP A 555 20.34 0.24 -23.63
N ASP A 556 20.49 -1.08 -23.68
CA ASP A 556 19.76 -1.98 -22.77
C ASP A 556 20.23 -1.90 -21.30
N ALA A 557 21.40 -1.33 -21.00
CA ALA A 557 21.85 -1.07 -19.64
C ALA A 557 21.26 0.23 -19.07
N ASP A 558 21.13 1.27 -19.91
CA ASP A 558 20.35 2.49 -19.64
C ASP A 558 18.89 2.12 -19.29
N VAL A 559 18.29 1.21 -20.06
CA VAL A 559 16.94 0.67 -19.81
C VAL A 559 16.89 -0.20 -18.55
N ALA A 560 17.80 -1.16 -18.38
CA ALA A 560 17.82 -2.04 -17.19
C ALA A 560 18.03 -1.25 -15.88
N THR A 561 18.82 -0.18 -15.91
CA THR A 561 19.03 0.72 -14.77
C THR A 561 17.77 1.55 -14.48
N LEU A 562 17.08 2.03 -15.52
CA LEU A 562 15.83 2.79 -15.38
C LEU A 562 14.72 1.96 -14.73
N ILE A 563 14.47 0.75 -15.23
CA ILE A 563 13.37 -0.14 -14.78
C ILE A 563 13.71 -0.93 -13.50
N GLY A 564 14.96 -0.90 -13.06
CA GLY A 564 15.45 -1.61 -11.89
C GLY A 564 15.23 -0.86 -10.56
N ASN A 565 16.10 -1.12 -9.58
CA ASN A 565 16.10 -0.37 -8.32
C ASN A 565 16.34 1.12 -8.57
N SER A 566 15.44 1.99 -8.12
CA SER A 566 15.60 3.45 -8.22
C SER A 566 16.79 3.99 -7.42
N GLY A 567 17.26 3.29 -6.38
CA GLY A 567 18.53 3.61 -5.71
C GLY A 567 19.75 3.47 -6.63
N ASN A 568 19.67 2.60 -7.65
CA ASN A 568 20.72 2.42 -8.65
C ASN A 568 20.67 3.46 -9.78
N TRP A 569 19.66 4.34 -9.84
CA TRP A 569 19.63 5.42 -10.82
C TRP A 569 20.89 6.30 -10.68
N PRO A 570 21.51 6.75 -11.79
CA PRO A 570 22.66 7.65 -11.74
C PRO A 570 22.34 8.91 -10.94
N GLU A 571 23.33 9.45 -10.21
CA GLU A 571 23.14 10.70 -9.45
C GLU A 571 22.59 11.85 -10.32
N ALA A 572 23.01 11.89 -11.59
CA ALA A 572 22.50 12.83 -12.56
C ALA A 572 20.97 12.74 -12.80
N ASP A 573 20.38 11.55 -12.67
CA ASP A 573 18.97 11.26 -12.97
C ASP A 573 18.08 11.23 -11.69
N ARG A 574 18.66 11.00 -10.50
CA ARG A 574 17.91 10.79 -9.25
C ARG A 574 16.87 11.89 -8.93
N ASP A 575 17.29 13.15 -8.81
CA ASP A 575 16.36 14.22 -8.41
C ASP A 575 15.26 14.47 -9.45
N PRO A 576 15.53 14.56 -10.78
CA PRO A 576 14.47 14.70 -11.78
C PRO A 576 13.49 13.53 -11.84
N LEU A 577 13.97 12.30 -11.69
CA LEU A 577 13.10 11.11 -11.75
C LEU A 577 12.24 10.99 -10.49
N ASP A 578 12.79 11.22 -9.29
CA ASP A 578 11.98 11.22 -8.08
C ASP A 578 10.99 12.40 -8.05
N PHE A 579 11.35 13.57 -8.58
CA PHE A 579 10.42 14.67 -8.78
C PHE A 579 9.27 14.30 -9.74
N ALA A 580 9.56 13.64 -10.86
CA ALA A 580 8.53 13.17 -11.80
C ALA A 580 7.58 12.13 -11.16
N ARG A 581 8.13 11.24 -10.32
CA ARG A 581 7.39 10.27 -9.51
C ARG A 581 6.50 10.96 -8.48
N GLN A 582 7.05 11.84 -7.64
CA GLN A 582 6.30 12.58 -6.63
C GLN A 582 5.21 13.46 -7.24
N LEU A 583 5.50 14.16 -8.35
CA LEU A 583 4.51 14.97 -9.07
C LEU A 583 3.36 14.12 -9.67
N THR A 584 3.59 12.82 -9.88
CA THR A 584 2.56 11.89 -10.36
C THR A 584 1.74 11.27 -9.21
N VAL A 585 2.37 10.83 -8.11
CA VAL A 585 1.66 10.11 -7.03
C VAL A 585 1.22 10.99 -5.85
N SER A 586 1.90 12.11 -5.60
CA SER A 586 1.76 12.89 -4.37
C SER A 586 2.18 14.36 -4.54
N ALA A 587 1.74 15.02 -5.61
CA ALA A 587 2.21 16.35 -6.02
C ALA A 587 2.22 17.42 -4.90
N SER A 588 1.21 17.41 -4.04
CA SER A 588 1.08 18.34 -2.90
C SER A 588 2.04 18.07 -1.73
N THR A 589 2.85 16.99 -1.77
CA THR A 589 3.88 16.66 -0.77
C THR A 589 5.32 16.94 -1.23
N ILE A 590 5.53 17.43 -2.46
CA ILE A 590 6.87 17.72 -2.99
C ILE A 590 7.59 18.73 -2.08
N PRO A 591 8.77 18.41 -1.52
CA PRO A 591 9.53 19.36 -0.72
C PRO A 591 10.09 20.50 -1.58
N ASP A 592 9.92 21.75 -1.15
CA ASP A 592 10.50 22.91 -1.83
C ASP A 592 12.04 22.83 -1.98
N PRO A 593 12.82 22.24 -1.05
CA PRO A 593 14.25 21.99 -1.28
C PRO A 593 14.58 21.10 -2.49
N LEU A 594 13.72 20.13 -2.85
CA LEU A 594 13.92 19.30 -4.05
C LEU A 594 13.76 20.16 -5.31
N PHE A 595 12.73 21.00 -5.37
CA PHE A 595 12.54 21.92 -6.48
C PHE A 595 13.66 22.95 -6.55
N ALA A 596 14.14 23.47 -5.42
CA ALA A 596 15.26 24.41 -5.36
C ALA A 596 16.56 23.79 -5.92
N LYS A 597 16.90 22.55 -5.52
CA LYS A 597 18.06 21.80 -6.05
C LYS A 597 17.95 21.58 -7.56
N LEU A 598 16.76 21.25 -8.06
CA LEU A 598 16.51 21.15 -9.50
C LEU A 598 16.67 22.50 -10.21
N ARG A 599 16.17 23.59 -9.62
CA ARG A 599 16.24 24.95 -10.16
C ARG A 599 17.68 25.43 -10.27
N GLU A 600 18.49 25.22 -9.23
CA GLU A 600 19.92 25.50 -9.21
C GLU A 600 20.67 24.73 -10.32
N ARG A 601 20.40 23.42 -10.42
CA ARG A 601 21.15 22.52 -11.33
C ARG A 601 20.73 22.61 -12.80
N PHE A 602 19.47 22.92 -13.11
CA PHE A 602 18.93 22.89 -14.47
C PHE A 602 18.45 24.26 -14.99
N GLY A 603 18.19 25.22 -14.11
CA GLY A 603 17.64 26.54 -14.46
C GLY A 603 16.13 26.53 -14.73
N ASP A 604 15.48 27.68 -14.48
CA ASP A 604 14.02 27.85 -14.47
C ASP A 604 13.32 27.25 -15.69
N LYS A 605 13.83 27.48 -16.91
CA LYS A 605 13.23 26.95 -18.15
C LYS A 605 13.21 25.42 -18.22
N LYS A 606 14.28 24.74 -17.78
CA LYS A 606 14.33 23.27 -17.81
C LYS A 606 13.43 22.67 -16.73
N VAL A 607 13.43 23.23 -15.52
CA VAL A 607 12.52 22.76 -14.45
C VAL A 607 11.06 23.04 -14.78
N ALA A 608 10.74 24.17 -15.44
CA ALA A 608 9.42 24.38 -16.01
C ALA A 608 9.05 23.30 -17.03
N SER A 609 9.98 22.88 -17.89
CA SER A 609 9.74 21.74 -18.79
C SER A 609 9.58 20.42 -18.05
N MET A 610 10.21 20.20 -16.89
CA MET A 610 9.98 19.01 -16.06
C MET A 610 8.53 18.95 -15.56
N VAL A 611 7.99 20.09 -15.11
CA VAL A 611 6.58 20.22 -14.71
C VAL A 611 5.63 19.97 -15.88
N LEU A 612 5.87 20.58 -17.05
CA LEU A 612 5.01 20.40 -18.22
C LEU A 612 5.07 18.97 -18.80
N LEU A 613 6.21 18.30 -18.70
CA LEU A 613 6.38 16.90 -19.11
C LEU A 613 5.61 15.95 -18.17
N ALA A 614 5.67 16.18 -16.86
CA ALA A 614 4.89 15.43 -15.86
C ALA A 614 3.39 15.66 -16.03
N ALA A 615 2.97 16.91 -16.29
CA ALA A 615 1.60 17.25 -16.61
C ALA A 615 1.11 16.54 -17.88
N TYR A 616 1.93 16.51 -18.94
CA TYR A 616 1.59 15.82 -20.18
C TYR A 616 1.50 14.31 -20.02
N GLY A 617 2.46 13.67 -19.37
CA GLY A 617 2.40 12.21 -19.12
C GLY A 617 1.16 11.83 -18.31
N ASN A 618 0.84 12.57 -17.24
CA ASN A 618 -0.38 12.34 -16.46
C ASN A 618 -1.66 12.47 -17.32
N PHE A 619 -1.70 13.39 -18.28
CA PHE A 619 -2.82 13.54 -19.25
C PHE A 619 -2.87 12.38 -20.26
N GLN A 620 -1.74 12.05 -20.90
CA GLN A 620 -1.62 10.96 -21.88
C GLN A 620 -2.01 9.61 -21.26
N ASP A 621 -1.54 9.34 -20.04
CA ASP A 621 -1.84 8.11 -19.30
C ASP A 621 -3.33 7.99 -18.92
N ARG A 622 -4.02 9.09 -18.59
CA ARG A 622 -5.48 9.04 -18.33
C ARG A 622 -6.28 8.68 -19.59
N ILE A 623 -5.89 9.19 -20.76
CA ILE A 623 -6.55 8.84 -22.03
C ILE A 623 -6.34 7.37 -22.35
N VAL A 624 -5.11 6.86 -22.19
CA VAL A 624 -4.76 5.46 -22.48
C VAL A 624 -5.43 4.49 -21.51
N LEU A 625 -5.33 4.72 -20.21
CA LEU A 625 -5.90 3.84 -19.18
C LEU A 625 -7.43 3.89 -19.19
N GLY A 626 -8.01 5.10 -19.26
CA GLY A 626 -9.46 5.29 -19.19
C GLY A 626 -10.23 4.78 -20.40
N LEU A 627 -9.57 4.62 -21.56
CA LEU A 627 -10.12 3.96 -22.74
C LEU A 627 -9.61 2.51 -22.94
N GLY A 628 -8.77 1.98 -22.04
CA GLY A 628 -8.24 0.61 -22.13
C GLY A 628 -7.41 0.34 -23.40
N LEU A 629 -6.58 1.30 -23.83
CA LEU A 629 -5.97 1.26 -25.16
C LEU A 629 -4.77 0.29 -25.27
N PRO A 630 -4.75 -0.62 -26.26
CA PRO A 630 -3.60 -1.46 -26.56
C PRO A 630 -2.50 -0.68 -27.26
N LEU A 631 -1.28 -1.22 -27.26
CA LEU A 631 -0.22 -0.77 -28.16
C LEU A 631 -0.64 -1.06 -29.61
N GLU A 632 -0.45 -0.08 -30.49
CA GLU A 632 -0.78 -0.23 -31.92
C GLU A 632 0.18 -1.20 -32.65
N GLU A 633 -0.28 -1.77 -33.76
CA GLU A 633 0.53 -2.63 -34.61
C GLU A 633 1.75 -1.85 -35.15
N GLY A 634 2.95 -2.44 -35.06
CA GLY A 634 4.21 -1.77 -35.36
C GLY A 634 4.65 -0.71 -34.34
N GLY A 635 3.89 -0.50 -33.26
CA GLY A 635 4.24 0.37 -32.14
C GLY A 635 5.39 -0.17 -31.27
N PRO A 636 6.02 0.67 -30.42
CA PRO A 636 5.69 2.07 -30.18
C PRO A 636 6.21 3.00 -31.28
N LEU A 637 5.33 3.82 -31.87
CA LEU A 637 5.66 4.67 -33.03
C LEU A 637 6.65 5.80 -32.67
N PRO A 638 7.44 6.32 -33.64
CA PRO A 638 8.22 7.54 -33.45
C PRO A 638 7.33 8.79 -33.19
N PRO A 639 7.92 9.96 -32.87
CA PRO A 639 7.19 11.24 -32.91
C PRO A 639 6.69 11.53 -34.33
N LEU A 640 5.40 11.85 -34.47
CA LEU A 640 4.76 12.07 -35.76
C LEU A 640 4.89 13.53 -36.20
N GLU A 641 5.69 13.79 -37.23
CA GLU A 641 5.76 15.09 -37.88
C GLU A 641 4.61 15.24 -38.89
N VAL A 642 3.69 16.15 -38.58
CA VAL A 642 2.43 16.39 -39.29
C VAL A 642 2.12 17.89 -39.24
N GLU A 643 1.78 18.48 -40.38
CA GLU A 643 1.31 19.86 -40.47
C GLU A 643 -0.14 19.90 -40.93
N PHE A 644 -1.01 20.61 -40.20
CA PHE A 644 -2.44 20.75 -40.54
C PHE A 644 -2.72 22.10 -41.21
N ALA A 645 -3.69 22.12 -42.11
CA ALA A 645 -4.04 23.31 -42.90
C ALA A 645 -4.35 24.55 -42.01
N PRO A 646 -3.97 25.77 -42.43
CA PRO A 646 -4.25 26.99 -41.69
C PRO A 646 -5.72 27.13 -41.30
N GLY A 647 -5.99 27.35 -40.00
CA GLY A 647 -7.35 27.47 -39.45
C GLY A 647 -8.02 26.14 -39.05
N ALA A 648 -7.44 24.98 -39.36
CA ALA A 648 -7.97 23.68 -38.93
C ALA A 648 -8.10 23.56 -37.41
N LEU A 649 -7.07 24.03 -36.70
CA LEU A 649 -6.94 23.96 -35.23
C LEU A 649 -7.25 25.32 -34.59
N GLN A 650 -7.91 25.31 -33.44
CA GLN A 650 -8.36 26.55 -32.78
C GLN A 650 -7.24 27.18 -31.94
N SER A 651 -6.65 28.28 -32.41
CA SER A 651 -5.74 29.08 -31.58
C SER A 651 -6.43 30.16 -30.75
N ARG A 652 -7.56 30.74 -31.18
CA ARG A 652 -8.24 31.81 -30.42
C ARG A 652 -9.04 31.23 -29.23
N PRO A 653 -9.07 31.87 -28.05
CA PRO A 653 -9.96 31.46 -26.97
C PRO A 653 -11.43 31.41 -27.43
N VAL A 654 -12.17 30.42 -26.94
CA VAL A 654 -13.62 30.27 -27.13
C VAL A 654 -14.27 30.30 -25.75
N LEU A 655 -15.43 30.95 -25.63
CA LEU A 655 -16.31 30.86 -24.48
C LEU A 655 -17.70 30.48 -25.01
N PRO A 656 -18.17 29.24 -24.79
CA PRO A 656 -19.51 28.83 -25.19
C PRO A 656 -20.61 29.56 -24.40
N ASP A 657 -21.78 29.75 -25.01
CA ASP A 657 -22.94 30.33 -24.34
C ASP A 657 -23.54 29.37 -23.31
N GLN A 658 -23.57 29.76 -22.03
CA GLN A 658 -24.32 29.05 -20.99
C GLN A 658 -25.82 29.35 -21.13
N LYS A 659 -26.53 28.55 -21.93
CA LYS A 659 -27.93 28.82 -22.33
C LYS A 659 -28.97 28.73 -21.20
N LYS A 660 -28.67 27.99 -20.13
CA LYS A 660 -29.55 27.79 -18.97
C LYS A 660 -28.71 27.40 -17.75
N LEU A 661 -29.05 27.88 -16.56
CA LEU A 661 -28.43 27.40 -15.32
C LEU A 661 -29.14 26.12 -14.84
N PRO A 662 -28.41 25.06 -14.45
CA PRO A 662 -29.02 23.87 -13.83
C PRO A 662 -29.61 24.23 -12.46
N ARG A 663 -30.68 23.54 -12.08
CA ARG A 663 -31.32 23.67 -10.75
C ARG A 663 -31.15 22.36 -9.97
N ALA A 664 -31.07 22.48 -8.65
CA ALA A 664 -31.12 21.32 -7.76
C ALA A 664 -32.44 20.54 -7.92
N ILE A 665 -32.38 19.22 -7.76
CA ILE A 665 -33.54 18.33 -7.69
C ILE A 665 -34.04 18.29 -6.24
N GLU A 666 -35.33 18.53 -6.03
CA GLU A 666 -36.01 18.30 -4.76
C GLU A 666 -36.48 16.84 -4.67
N GLY A 667 -36.29 16.18 -3.53
CA GLY A 667 -36.75 14.79 -3.32
C GLY A 667 -36.05 13.73 -4.16
N GLY A 668 -34.88 14.03 -4.73
CA GLY A 668 -34.07 13.05 -5.48
C GLY A 668 -33.42 11.99 -4.59
N SER A 669 -32.67 11.08 -5.20
CA SER A 669 -31.93 10.01 -4.49
C SER A 669 -30.50 9.90 -4.98
N THR A 670 -29.60 9.50 -4.08
CA THR A 670 -28.20 9.22 -4.42
C THR A 670 -28.10 7.84 -5.07
N VAL A 671 -27.58 7.77 -6.30
CA VAL A 671 -27.50 6.56 -7.15
C VAL A 671 -26.07 6.01 -7.29
N VAL A 672 -25.15 6.50 -6.47
CA VAL A 672 -23.75 6.07 -6.39
C VAL A 672 -23.40 5.68 -4.96
N GLU A 673 -22.41 4.81 -4.79
CA GLU A 673 -21.97 4.40 -3.45
C GLU A 673 -21.35 5.58 -2.68
N ALA A 674 -21.69 5.66 -1.39
CA ALA A 674 -21.16 6.68 -0.48
C ALA A 674 -19.67 6.42 -0.20
N ASP A 675 -18.81 7.38 -0.56
CA ASP A 675 -17.37 7.34 -0.33
C ASP A 675 -17.07 8.00 1.02
N ARG A 676 -16.69 7.20 2.03
CA ARG A 676 -16.40 7.72 3.38
C ARG A 676 -15.19 8.65 3.44
N GLU A 677 -14.19 8.50 2.55
CA GLU A 677 -13.11 9.50 2.42
C GLU A 677 -13.67 10.83 1.92
N TRP A 678 -14.70 10.77 1.07
CA TRP A 678 -15.36 11.96 0.57
C TRP A 678 -16.03 12.75 1.70
N SER A 679 -16.69 12.07 2.64
CA SER A 679 -17.39 12.67 3.78
C SER A 679 -16.45 13.26 4.85
N GLU A 680 -15.21 12.75 4.98
CA GLU A 680 -14.22 13.18 6.01
C GLU A 680 -13.88 14.69 5.99
N LEU A 681 -14.06 15.39 4.86
CA LEU A 681 -13.55 16.75 4.64
C LEU A 681 -14.66 17.77 4.32
N PRO A 682 -15.23 18.45 5.34
CA PRO A 682 -16.36 19.37 5.14
C PRO A 682 -15.98 20.61 4.32
N TYR A 683 -17.00 21.22 3.69
CA TYR A 683 -16.88 22.35 2.77
C TYR A 683 -16.06 23.53 3.36
N GLU A 684 -16.27 23.85 4.62
CA GLU A 684 -15.62 24.95 5.34
C GLU A 684 -14.11 24.72 5.46
N ARG A 685 -13.66 23.45 5.51
CA ARG A 685 -12.24 23.07 5.49
C ARG A 685 -11.63 23.09 4.08
N LEU A 686 -12.44 22.98 3.02
CA LEU A 686 -12.00 23.20 1.64
C LEU A 686 -11.78 24.70 1.39
N GLN A 687 -12.75 25.53 1.79
CA GLN A 687 -12.66 26.99 1.68
C GLN A 687 -11.47 27.56 2.48
N ALA A 688 -11.20 27.05 3.69
CA ALA A 688 -10.00 27.39 4.44
C ALA A 688 -8.68 27.01 3.72
N ARG A 689 -8.66 25.96 2.89
CA ARG A 689 -7.51 25.61 2.05
C ARG A 689 -7.36 26.52 0.83
N LEU A 690 -8.46 27.07 0.29
CA LEU A 690 -8.40 28.04 -0.80
C LEU A 690 -7.71 29.34 -0.34
N GLU A 691 -8.07 29.88 0.83
CA GLU A 691 -7.36 31.05 1.39
C GLU A 691 -5.88 30.75 1.69
N GLY A 692 -5.58 29.55 2.22
CA GLY A 692 -4.20 29.08 2.35
C GLY A 692 -3.45 28.98 1.02
N GLN A 693 -4.15 28.69 -0.09
CA GLN A 693 -3.57 28.66 -1.42
C GLN A 693 -3.29 30.06 -1.98
N ARG A 694 -4.07 31.09 -1.63
CA ARG A 694 -3.81 32.49 -2.03
C ARG A 694 -2.52 33.05 -1.43
N ALA A 695 -2.08 32.49 -0.31
CA ALA A 695 -0.88 32.92 0.43
C ALA A 695 0.40 32.17 0.03
N ARG A 696 0.36 31.22 -0.92
CA ARG A 696 1.55 30.45 -1.29
C ARG A 696 2.57 31.27 -2.09
N THR A 697 3.85 31.07 -1.78
CA THR A 697 4.96 31.51 -2.64
C THR A 697 5.12 30.54 -3.81
N PRO A 698 5.07 30.99 -5.08
CA PRO A 698 5.34 30.15 -6.24
C PRO A 698 6.83 29.79 -6.32
N ARG A 699 7.13 28.59 -6.82
CA ARG A 699 8.49 28.04 -6.91
C ARG A 699 9.35 28.66 -8.01
N LEU A 700 8.71 29.30 -8.99
CA LEU A 700 9.33 30.17 -9.98
C LEU A 700 8.68 31.57 -9.87
N PRO A 701 9.42 32.66 -10.15
CA PRO A 701 8.82 33.97 -10.42
C PRO A 701 7.67 33.88 -11.43
N VAL A 702 6.60 34.65 -11.22
CA VAL A 702 5.49 34.74 -12.19
C VAL A 702 5.85 35.81 -13.22
N PRO A 703 6.04 35.47 -14.51
CA PRO A 703 6.39 36.45 -15.53
C PRO A 703 5.25 37.44 -15.78
N THR A 704 5.58 38.68 -16.12
CA THR A 704 4.58 39.67 -16.55
C THR A 704 4.07 39.34 -17.95
N TRP A 705 2.85 39.78 -18.28
CA TRP A 705 2.33 39.64 -19.65
C TRP A 705 3.27 40.24 -20.71
N ASP A 706 3.96 41.34 -20.37
CA ASP A 706 4.85 42.04 -21.28
C ASP A 706 6.19 41.34 -21.53
N GLU A 707 6.54 40.35 -20.70
CA GLU A 707 7.60 39.38 -20.96
C GLU A 707 7.06 38.21 -21.79
N VAL A 708 5.94 37.62 -21.37
CA VAL A 708 5.31 36.46 -22.02
C VAL A 708 4.96 36.72 -23.49
N LYS A 709 4.37 37.89 -23.80
CA LYS A 709 3.92 38.24 -25.16
C LYS A 709 5.04 38.24 -26.20
N LYS A 710 6.31 38.41 -25.78
CA LYS A 710 7.49 38.43 -26.66
C LYS A 710 7.83 37.03 -27.22
N GLY A 711 7.46 35.96 -26.50
CA GLY A 711 7.71 34.57 -26.89
C GLY A 711 6.49 33.85 -27.48
N LEU A 712 5.36 34.54 -27.65
CA LEU A 712 4.11 33.96 -28.15
C LEU A 712 3.89 34.22 -29.65
N PRO A 713 3.33 33.25 -30.41
CA PRO A 713 2.82 33.50 -31.75
C PRO A 713 1.77 34.63 -31.76
N PRO A 714 1.63 35.39 -32.87
CA PRO A 714 0.76 36.58 -32.93
C PRO A 714 -0.68 36.30 -32.50
N GLU A 715 -1.23 35.13 -32.81
CA GLU A 715 -2.61 34.79 -32.47
C GLU A 715 -2.80 34.38 -30.99
N PHE A 716 -1.72 34.13 -30.27
CA PHE A 716 -1.68 33.98 -28.80
C PHE A 716 -1.31 35.28 -28.09
N ALA A 717 -0.45 36.12 -28.68
CA ALA A 717 -0.07 37.43 -28.15
C ALA A 717 -1.17 38.51 -28.29
N ALA A 718 -2.26 38.23 -29.02
CA ALA A 718 -3.31 39.20 -29.36
C ALA A 718 -4.18 39.70 -28.20
N ARG A 719 -4.17 39.05 -27.02
CA ARG A 719 -4.94 39.47 -25.84
C ARG A 719 -4.16 39.21 -24.54
N PRO A 720 -4.11 40.16 -23.59
CA PRO A 720 -3.45 39.95 -22.31
C PRO A 720 -4.16 38.91 -21.44
N THR A 721 -3.42 38.31 -20.50
CA THR A 721 -3.97 37.44 -19.47
C THR A 721 -3.36 37.74 -18.11
N ARG A 722 -4.20 37.68 -17.06
CA ARG A 722 -3.83 37.76 -15.64
C ARG A 722 -3.71 36.38 -14.97
N ILE A 723 -4.01 35.32 -15.70
CA ILE A 723 -4.06 33.93 -15.20
C ILE A 723 -2.63 33.43 -14.95
N VAL A 724 -2.27 33.19 -13.70
CA VAL A 724 -0.90 32.91 -13.25
C VAL A 724 -0.30 31.68 -13.95
N TRP A 725 -1.06 30.60 -14.10
CA TRP A 725 -0.55 29.40 -14.80
C TRP A 725 -0.26 29.65 -16.29
N ASN A 726 -1.05 30.48 -16.98
CA ASN A 726 -0.78 30.84 -18.38
C ASN A 726 0.55 31.60 -18.49
N LEU A 727 0.79 32.54 -17.57
CA LEU A 727 1.99 33.37 -17.53
C LEU A 727 3.25 32.53 -17.25
N VAL A 728 3.22 31.65 -16.26
CA VAL A 728 4.35 30.76 -15.93
C VAL A 728 4.62 29.78 -17.09
N CYS A 729 3.61 29.05 -17.56
CA CYS A 729 3.82 28.04 -18.62
C CYS A 729 4.30 28.66 -19.94
N SER A 730 3.70 29.77 -20.36
CA SER A 730 4.02 30.42 -21.63
C SER A 730 5.25 31.32 -21.57
N GLY A 731 5.61 31.84 -20.39
CA GLY A 731 6.82 32.64 -20.20
C GLY A 731 8.09 31.80 -20.19
N TYR A 732 8.06 30.61 -19.57
CA TYR A 732 9.23 29.74 -19.50
C TYR A 732 9.36 28.76 -20.67
N VAL A 733 8.26 28.14 -21.12
CA VAL A 733 8.30 27.08 -22.16
C VAL A 733 7.14 27.20 -23.17
N PRO A 734 7.05 28.31 -23.92
CA PRO A 734 6.00 28.53 -24.92
C PRO A 734 5.93 27.41 -25.97
N GLU A 735 7.06 26.78 -26.29
CA GLU A 735 7.14 25.66 -27.25
C GLU A 735 6.35 24.40 -26.83
N LEU A 736 6.02 24.26 -25.54
CA LEU A 736 5.15 23.21 -25.00
C LEU A 736 3.76 23.77 -24.60
N ALA A 737 3.71 24.98 -24.04
CA ALA A 737 2.48 25.59 -23.54
C ALA A 737 1.51 26.03 -24.66
N VAL A 738 2.02 26.43 -25.82
CA VAL A 738 1.19 26.85 -26.97
C VAL A 738 0.47 25.66 -27.62
N PRO A 739 1.13 24.52 -27.95
CA PRO A 739 0.43 23.31 -28.39
C PRO A 739 -0.66 22.87 -27.41
N TRP A 740 -0.37 22.79 -26.11
CA TRP A 740 -1.33 22.45 -25.07
C TRP A 740 -2.59 23.34 -25.07
N SER A 741 -2.35 24.64 -25.17
CA SER A 741 -3.41 25.64 -25.22
C SER A 741 -4.23 25.53 -26.51
N ARG A 742 -3.61 25.17 -27.64
CA ARG A 742 -4.29 24.91 -28.92
C ARG A 742 -5.12 23.63 -28.89
N SER A 743 -4.65 22.55 -28.24
CA SER A 743 -5.45 21.32 -28.04
C SER A 743 -6.70 21.61 -27.20
N THR A 744 -6.54 22.28 -26.05
CA THR A 744 -7.67 22.65 -25.16
C THR A 744 -8.67 23.58 -25.85
N ARG A 745 -8.19 24.57 -26.61
CA ARG A 745 -9.08 25.47 -27.38
C ARG A 745 -9.77 24.76 -28.56
N THR A 746 -9.16 23.71 -29.12
CA THR A 746 -9.75 22.93 -30.22
C THR A 746 -10.85 21.99 -29.72
N HIS A 747 -10.66 21.33 -28.57
CA HIS A 747 -11.68 20.55 -27.87
C HIS A 747 -12.97 21.35 -27.64
N TRP A 748 -12.90 22.49 -26.95
CA TRP A 748 -14.05 23.37 -26.73
C TRP A 748 -14.66 23.98 -28.01
N ALA A 749 -13.91 24.05 -29.11
CA ALA A 749 -14.38 24.53 -30.41
C ALA A 749 -14.91 23.40 -31.33
N GLU A 750 -14.85 22.15 -30.87
CA GLU A 750 -15.32 20.96 -31.58
C GLU A 750 -16.57 20.39 -30.90
N LEU A 751 -16.53 20.15 -29.59
CA LEU A 751 -17.67 19.67 -28.79
C LEU A 751 -17.88 20.52 -27.51
N PRO A 752 -18.34 21.79 -27.62
CA PRO A 752 -18.66 22.62 -26.46
C PRO A 752 -19.71 21.98 -25.56
N GLN A 753 -19.50 22.03 -24.24
CA GLN A 753 -20.36 21.42 -23.22
C GLN A 753 -21.02 22.47 -22.31
N ASP A 754 -21.90 22.01 -21.42
CA ASP A 754 -22.42 22.81 -20.31
C ASP A 754 -21.28 23.18 -19.34
N ARG A 755 -21.08 24.47 -19.09
CA ARG A 755 -19.92 24.94 -18.34
C ARG A 755 -20.07 24.75 -16.83
N VAL A 756 -21.30 24.75 -16.33
CA VAL A 756 -21.57 24.48 -14.92
C VAL A 756 -21.27 23.00 -14.61
N PHE A 757 -21.58 22.09 -15.53
CA PHE A 757 -21.21 20.67 -15.44
C PHE A 757 -19.70 20.45 -15.57
N GLU A 758 -19.03 21.02 -16.58
CA GLU A 758 -17.57 20.90 -16.78
C GLU A 758 -16.76 21.34 -15.54
N GLU A 759 -17.12 22.46 -14.92
CA GLU A 759 -16.41 22.96 -13.73
C GLU A 759 -16.82 22.22 -12.45
N SER A 760 -18.02 21.65 -12.37
CA SER A 760 -18.39 20.74 -11.25
C SER A 760 -17.55 19.46 -11.28
N LEU A 761 -17.38 18.90 -12.48
CA LEU A 761 -16.53 17.74 -12.74
C LEU A 761 -15.07 18.02 -12.39
N PHE A 762 -14.55 19.17 -12.80
CA PHE A 762 -13.19 19.58 -12.50
C PHE A 762 -13.00 19.94 -11.01
N TRP A 763 -14.01 20.50 -10.33
CA TRP A 763 -14.00 20.73 -8.88
C TRP A 763 -13.92 19.39 -8.10
N ILE A 764 -14.70 18.38 -8.51
CA ILE A 764 -14.63 17.04 -7.91
C ILE A 764 -13.28 16.36 -8.16
N GLN A 765 -12.73 16.47 -9.36
CA GLN A 765 -11.39 15.99 -9.66
C GLN A 765 -10.32 16.68 -8.81
N THR A 766 -10.33 18.01 -8.74
CA THR A 766 -9.32 18.79 -8.02
C THR A 766 -9.40 18.55 -6.51
N ARG A 767 -10.60 18.37 -5.94
CA ARG A 767 -10.81 17.85 -4.58
C ARG A 767 -10.23 16.45 -4.39
N SER A 768 -10.50 15.53 -5.33
CA SER A 768 -10.04 14.12 -5.28
C SER A 768 -8.53 13.98 -5.13
N ILE A 769 -7.75 14.86 -5.76
CA ILE A 769 -6.27 14.89 -5.68
C ILE A 769 -5.71 16.10 -4.90
N ARG A 770 -6.58 16.83 -4.18
CA ARG A 770 -6.26 17.88 -3.19
C ARG A 770 -5.55 19.13 -3.79
N CYS A 771 -5.80 19.43 -5.06
CA CYS A 771 -5.23 20.58 -5.78
C CYS A 771 -6.08 21.85 -5.59
N ASN A 772 -5.76 22.65 -4.56
CA ASN A 772 -6.58 23.81 -4.17
C ASN A 772 -6.59 24.94 -5.20
N TYR A 773 -5.52 25.14 -5.99
CA TYR A 773 -5.44 26.21 -6.99
C TYR A 773 -6.48 26.01 -8.09
N CYS A 774 -6.53 24.82 -8.68
CA CYS A 774 -7.51 24.50 -9.70
C CYS A 774 -8.95 24.43 -9.14
N MET A 775 -9.14 23.99 -7.89
CA MET A 775 -10.46 24.01 -7.22
C MET A 775 -11.01 25.44 -7.11
N GLY A 776 -10.18 26.42 -6.74
CA GLY A 776 -10.55 27.84 -6.74
C GLY A 776 -10.80 28.43 -8.13
N HIS A 777 -10.11 27.92 -9.17
CA HIS A 777 -10.41 28.29 -10.56
C HIS A 777 -11.76 27.75 -11.02
N CYS A 778 -12.18 26.56 -10.58
CA CYS A 778 -13.52 26.04 -10.86
C CYS A 778 -14.59 27.00 -10.30
N GLU A 779 -14.43 27.47 -9.06
CA GLU A 779 -15.34 28.43 -8.42
C GLU A 779 -15.42 29.77 -9.18
N MET A 780 -14.28 30.31 -9.63
CA MET A 780 -14.25 31.50 -10.51
C MET A 780 -14.93 31.25 -11.88
N LEU A 781 -14.83 30.05 -12.42
CA LEU A 781 -15.37 29.71 -13.73
C LEU A 781 -16.88 29.37 -13.67
N LEU A 782 -17.38 28.92 -12.51
CA LEU A 782 -18.80 28.85 -12.19
C LEU A 782 -19.44 30.25 -12.11
N GLU A 783 -18.74 31.26 -11.55
CA GLU A 783 -19.19 32.67 -11.64
C GLU A 783 -19.26 33.15 -13.11
N VAL A 784 -18.28 32.79 -13.95
CA VAL A 784 -18.28 33.15 -15.38
C VAL A 784 -19.38 32.43 -16.17
N ALA A 785 -19.76 31.21 -15.76
CA ALA A 785 -20.93 30.52 -16.27
C ALA A 785 -22.27 31.16 -15.84
N GLY A 786 -22.25 32.13 -14.92
CA GLY A 786 -23.42 32.92 -14.53
C GLY A 786 -24.12 32.47 -13.25
N LEU A 787 -23.50 31.62 -12.43
CA LEU A 787 -23.90 31.49 -11.03
C LEU A 787 -23.45 32.73 -10.24
N ASP A 788 -24.25 33.16 -9.26
CA ASP A 788 -23.80 34.11 -8.24
C ASP A 788 -23.03 33.39 -7.13
N LYS A 789 -22.48 34.15 -6.18
CA LYS A 789 -21.62 33.60 -5.10
C LYS A 789 -22.36 32.60 -4.21
N ASP A 790 -23.65 32.80 -3.99
CA ASP A 790 -24.46 31.91 -3.16
C ASP A 790 -24.78 30.61 -3.94
N GLY A 791 -25.05 30.70 -5.24
CA GLY A 791 -25.18 29.54 -6.14
C GLY A 791 -23.90 28.74 -6.31
N VAL A 792 -22.73 29.40 -6.37
CA VAL A 792 -21.41 28.73 -6.35
C VAL A 792 -21.21 28.01 -5.01
N ALA A 793 -21.50 28.68 -3.88
CA ALA A 793 -21.32 28.11 -2.55
C ALA A 793 -22.30 26.98 -2.21
N ASP A 794 -23.56 27.06 -2.67
CA ASP A 794 -24.53 25.96 -2.55
C ASP A 794 -24.07 24.75 -3.38
N ARG A 795 -23.77 24.95 -4.67
CA ARG A 795 -23.37 23.86 -5.57
C ARG A 795 -22.08 23.18 -5.10
N THR A 796 -21.05 23.93 -4.73
CA THR A 796 -19.78 23.34 -4.26
C THR A 796 -19.90 22.71 -2.87
N ARG A 797 -20.79 23.20 -1.98
CA ARG A 797 -21.12 22.51 -0.73
C ARG A 797 -21.81 21.16 -0.97
N ARG A 798 -22.71 21.06 -1.94
CA ARG A 798 -23.32 19.78 -2.35
C ARG A 798 -22.27 18.82 -2.94
N LEU A 799 -21.38 19.29 -3.80
CA LEU A 799 -20.27 18.49 -4.34
C LEU A 799 -19.27 18.06 -3.23
N ALA A 800 -19.14 18.84 -2.15
CA ALA A 800 -18.30 18.50 -1.00
C ALA A 800 -18.86 17.35 -0.14
N GLY A 801 -20.19 17.24 -0.05
CA GLY A 801 -20.89 16.17 0.64
C GLY A 801 -20.89 14.85 -0.14
N ASP A 802 -21.34 13.80 0.51
CA ASP A 802 -21.56 12.44 -0.02
C ASP A 802 -23.00 12.19 -0.48
N ASP A 803 -23.99 12.93 0.05
CA ASP A 803 -25.33 12.99 -0.55
C ASP A 803 -25.35 13.87 -1.81
N TRP A 804 -25.54 13.23 -2.96
CA TRP A 804 -25.67 13.86 -4.27
C TRP A 804 -27.11 13.78 -4.82
N SER A 805 -28.09 13.48 -3.97
CA SER A 805 -29.54 13.38 -4.29
C SER A 805 -30.08 14.53 -5.15
N SER A 806 -29.57 15.74 -4.90
CA SER A 806 -29.97 16.97 -5.59
C SER A 806 -29.36 17.16 -7.00
N PHE A 807 -28.53 16.22 -7.47
CA PHE A 807 -28.00 16.21 -8.84
C PHE A 807 -28.66 15.09 -9.69
N PRO A 808 -28.83 15.29 -11.01
CA PRO A 808 -29.30 14.25 -11.93
C PRO A 808 -28.49 12.94 -11.82
N PRO A 809 -29.12 11.75 -11.89
CA PRO A 809 -28.42 10.46 -11.81
C PRO A 809 -27.21 10.28 -12.74
N ALA A 810 -27.25 10.88 -13.93
CA ALA A 810 -26.13 10.92 -14.87
C ALA A 810 -24.97 11.82 -14.40
N GLU A 811 -25.26 13.00 -13.82
CA GLU A 811 -24.24 13.83 -13.18
C GLU A 811 -23.56 13.05 -12.05
N GLN A 812 -24.34 12.41 -11.17
CA GLN A 812 -23.81 11.63 -10.04
C GLN A 812 -22.84 10.51 -10.47
N ARG A 813 -23.21 9.72 -11.50
CA ARG A 813 -22.32 8.67 -12.03
C ARG A 813 -21.09 9.25 -12.71
N THR A 814 -21.22 10.37 -13.42
CA THR A 814 -20.07 11.08 -14.00
C THR A 814 -19.14 11.63 -12.90
N TYR A 815 -19.68 12.12 -11.78
CA TYR A 815 -18.90 12.55 -10.62
C TYR A 815 -18.15 11.38 -9.97
N ALA A 816 -18.78 10.21 -9.83
CA ALA A 816 -18.08 9.00 -9.37
C ALA A 816 -16.97 8.56 -10.34
N TYR A 817 -17.22 8.60 -11.66
CA TYR A 817 -16.22 8.35 -12.70
C TYR A 817 -15.04 9.34 -12.60
N ALA A 818 -15.32 10.63 -12.39
CA ALA A 818 -14.30 11.67 -12.20
C ALA A 818 -13.41 11.39 -10.98
N ARG A 819 -13.98 10.95 -9.84
CA ARG A 819 -13.18 10.51 -8.67
C ARG A 819 -12.25 9.36 -9.04
N LYS A 820 -12.78 8.34 -9.72
CA LYS A 820 -12.05 7.10 -10.10
C LYS A 820 -10.91 7.36 -11.10
N LEU A 821 -11.16 8.10 -12.19
CA LEU A 821 -10.15 8.51 -13.18
C LEU A 821 -9.01 9.37 -12.57
N SER A 822 -9.32 10.12 -11.52
CA SER A 822 -8.36 10.98 -10.83
C SER A 822 -7.48 10.20 -9.87
N LYS A 823 -8.09 9.43 -8.93
CA LYS A 823 -7.38 8.66 -7.88
C LYS A 823 -6.71 7.38 -8.42
N THR A 824 -7.41 6.58 -9.22
CA THR A 824 -7.06 5.19 -9.56
C THR A 824 -7.41 4.86 -11.02
N PRO A 825 -6.77 5.52 -12.02
CA PRO A 825 -7.09 5.32 -13.44
C PRO A 825 -6.85 3.90 -13.93
N TRP A 826 -5.91 3.17 -13.33
CA TRP A 826 -5.61 1.76 -13.63
C TRP A 826 -6.69 0.78 -13.13
N ASP A 827 -7.66 1.23 -12.33
CA ASP A 827 -8.82 0.43 -11.89
C ASP A 827 -10.10 0.77 -12.71
N LEU A 828 -10.00 1.65 -13.72
CA LEU A 828 -11.06 1.85 -14.71
C LEU A 828 -11.18 0.66 -15.66
N THR A 829 -12.39 0.49 -16.17
CA THR A 829 -12.76 -0.58 -17.11
C THR A 829 -13.55 0.00 -18.28
N ALA A 830 -13.62 -0.75 -19.38
CA ALA A 830 -14.52 -0.44 -20.48
C ALA A 830 -16.02 -0.40 -20.09
N ALA A 831 -16.41 -0.90 -18.91
CA ALA A 831 -17.78 -0.79 -18.40
C ALA A 831 -18.03 0.56 -17.69
N ASP A 832 -17.02 1.14 -17.03
CA ASP A 832 -17.11 2.49 -16.45
C ASP A 832 -17.35 3.53 -17.56
N TYR A 833 -16.59 3.46 -18.65
CA TYR A 833 -16.71 4.39 -19.76
C TYR A 833 -17.96 4.12 -20.63
N ARG A 834 -18.35 2.86 -20.88
CA ARG A 834 -19.63 2.57 -21.56
C ARG A 834 -20.86 2.98 -20.73
N THR A 835 -20.73 3.14 -19.42
CA THR A 835 -21.76 3.79 -18.58
C THR A 835 -21.84 5.29 -18.85
N LEU A 836 -20.71 5.97 -19.03
CA LEU A 836 -20.65 7.38 -19.41
C LEU A 836 -21.29 7.63 -20.78
N GLU A 837 -21.01 6.79 -21.78
CA GLU A 837 -21.65 6.87 -23.11
C GLU A 837 -23.16 6.61 -23.06
N LYS A 838 -23.61 5.67 -22.23
CA LYS A 838 -25.05 5.42 -22.01
C LYS A 838 -25.76 6.62 -21.38
N ASP A 839 -25.09 7.36 -20.50
CA ASP A 839 -25.66 8.49 -19.76
C ASP A 839 -25.62 9.82 -20.55
N LEU A 840 -24.60 10.04 -21.38
CA LEU A 840 -24.36 11.32 -22.06
C LEU A 840 -24.40 11.26 -23.60
N GLY A 841 -24.35 10.06 -24.20
CA GLY A 841 -24.10 9.85 -25.62
C GLY A 841 -22.61 9.89 -25.98
N GLU A 842 -22.21 9.22 -27.06
CA GLU A 842 -20.81 8.97 -27.45
C GLU A 842 -19.94 10.25 -27.49
N GLY A 843 -20.40 11.27 -28.22
CA GLY A 843 -19.67 12.54 -28.38
C GLY A 843 -19.49 13.31 -27.06
N PRO A 844 -20.57 13.64 -26.33
CA PRO A 844 -20.47 14.29 -25.03
C PRO A 844 -19.68 13.47 -23.99
N ALA A 845 -19.81 12.15 -23.99
CA ALA A 845 -19.02 11.27 -23.12
C ALA A 845 -17.52 11.35 -23.42
N MET A 846 -17.11 11.25 -24.69
CA MET A 846 -15.71 11.43 -25.09
C MET A 846 -15.20 12.86 -24.78
N SER A 847 -16.05 13.88 -24.94
CA SER A 847 -15.71 15.27 -24.59
C SER A 847 -15.48 15.46 -23.08
N VAL A 848 -16.39 14.94 -22.24
CA VAL A 848 -16.28 14.95 -20.76
C VAL A 848 -15.09 14.13 -20.29
N PHE A 849 -14.87 12.96 -20.88
CA PHE A 849 -13.71 12.12 -20.61
C PHE A 849 -12.40 12.86 -20.90
N TRP A 850 -12.28 13.49 -22.07
CA TRP A 850 -11.10 14.27 -22.45
C TRP A 850 -10.92 15.50 -21.55
N TRP A 851 -12.00 16.20 -21.19
CA TRP A 851 -11.98 17.31 -20.24
C TRP A 851 -11.43 16.89 -18.86
N LEU A 852 -11.88 15.75 -18.34
CA LEU A 852 -11.38 15.16 -17.10
C LEU A 852 -9.91 14.71 -17.22
N CYS A 853 -9.48 14.16 -18.37
CA CYS A 853 -8.06 13.88 -18.61
C CYS A 853 -7.24 15.18 -18.58
N ARG A 854 -7.76 16.23 -19.25
CA ARG A 854 -7.14 17.56 -19.38
C ARG A 854 -6.96 18.25 -18.03
N GLY A 855 -7.87 18.04 -17.08
CA GLY A 855 -7.75 18.62 -15.75
C GLY A 855 -6.56 18.08 -14.94
N LEU A 856 -6.13 16.82 -15.12
CA LEU A 856 -4.92 16.31 -14.44
C LEU A 856 -3.67 17.11 -14.84
N TYR A 857 -3.50 17.47 -16.11
CA TYR A 857 -2.41 18.33 -16.56
C TYR A 857 -2.35 19.62 -15.73
N MET A 858 -3.51 20.27 -15.56
CA MET A 858 -3.62 21.54 -14.82
C MET A 858 -3.23 21.40 -13.36
N THR A 859 -3.62 20.31 -12.70
CA THR A 859 -3.23 20.05 -11.31
C THR A 859 -1.73 19.81 -11.15
N ARG A 860 -1.08 19.13 -12.11
CA ARG A 860 0.38 18.95 -12.08
C ARG A 860 1.14 20.24 -12.34
N VAL A 861 0.63 21.09 -13.23
CA VAL A 861 1.14 22.46 -13.43
C VAL A 861 1.09 23.26 -12.12
N SER A 862 -0.07 23.32 -11.48
CA SER A 862 -0.28 24.21 -10.33
C SER A 862 0.35 23.71 -9.03
N ASP A 863 0.31 22.41 -8.74
CA ASP A 863 1.00 21.82 -7.59
C ASP A 863 2.52 21.77 -7.83
N GLY A 864 2.96 21.50 -9.06
CA GLY A 864 4.37 21.49 -9.46
C GLY A 864 5.05 22.85 -9.25
N PHE A 865 4.42 23.93 -9.71
CA PHE A 865 4.91 25.31 -9.53
C PHE A 865 4.48 25.97 -8.20
N GLN A 866 3.64 25.32 -7.40
CA GLN A 866 3.11 25.86 -6.13
C GLN A 866 2.37 27.21 -6.29
N LEU A 867 1.50 27.32 -7.30
CA LEU A 867 0.95 28.61 -7.71
C LEU A 867 0.00 29.25 -6.65
N PRO A 868 0.14 30.56 -6.36
CA PRO A 868 -0.82 31.30 -5.56
C PRO A 868 -2.15 31.43 -6.29
N LEU A 869 -3.26 31.13 -5.61
CA LEU A 869 -4.60 31.38 -6.15
C LEU A 869 -4.88 32.88 -6.19
N GLU A 870 -5.26 33.38 -7.36
CA GLU A 870 -5.55 34.79 -7.62
C GLU A 870 -6.71 35.31 -6.73
N ARG A 871 -6.66 36.58 -6.30
CA ARG A 871 -7.72 37.16 -5.44
C ARG A 871 -8.96 37.59 -6.21
N ASP A 872 -8.79 38.13 -7.42
CA ASP A 872 -9.90 38.50 -8.30
C ASP A 872 -10.22 37.35 -9.27
N ASN A 873 -11.44 37.33 -9.80
CA ASN A 873 -11.82 36.42 -10.87
C ASN A 873 -11.15 36.82 -12.21
N VAL A 874 -9.97 36.27 -12.46
CA VAL A 874 -9.13 36.50 -13.65
C VAL A 874 -9.73 36.01 -14.98
N PHE A 875 -10.91 35.37 -14.95
CA PHE A 875 -11.61 34.90 -16.15
C PHE A 875 -12.68 35.88 -16.65
N GLN A 876 -13.11 36.85 -15.82
CA GLN A 876 -14.07 37.89 -16.22
C GLN A 876 -13.52 38.76 -17.36
N ASP A 877 -12.20 38.99 -17.41
CA ASP A 877 -11.52 39.70 -18.51
C ASP A 877 -11.77 39.01 -19.87
N LEU A 878 -11.76 37.68 -19.89
CA LEU A 878 -12.04 36.87 -21.09
C LEU A 878 -13.54 36.85 -21.42
N ALA A 879 -14.40 36.77 -20.40
CA ALA A 879 -15.85 36.76 -20.57
C ALA A 879 -16.38 38.08 -21.14
N LYS A 880 -15.88 39.21 -20.65
CA LYS A 880 -16.15 40.54 -21.21
C LYS A 880 -15.67 40.63 -22.66
N ALA A 881 -14.41 40.30 -22.91
CA ALA A 881 -13.83 40.36 -24.26
C ALA A 881 -14.40 39.31 -25.25
N ALA A 882 -15.23 38.36 -24.81
CA ALA A 882 -16.06 37.52 -25.66
C ALA A 882 -17.39 38.21 -26.01
N LYS A 883 -18.10 38.75 -25.00
CA LYS A 883 -19.35 39.51 -25.19
C LYS A 883 -19.15 40.74 -26.07
N ASP A 884 -18.10 41.51 -25.83
CA ASP A 884 -17.73 42.71 -26.62
C ASP A 884 -17.40 42.36 -28.09
N ALA A 885 -17.05 41.11 -28.39
CA ALA A 885 -16.75 40.63 -29.74
C ALA A 885 -17.94 39.94 -30.44
N ALA A 886 -19.02 39.66 -29.71
CA ALA A 886 -20.26 39.07 -30.24
C ALA A 886 -21.32 40.14 -30.61
N GLN A 887 -21.14 41.38 -30.14
CA GLN A 887 -21.97 42.50 -30.58
C GLN A 887 -21.65 42.86 -32.04
N PRO A 888 -22.65 43.12 -32.91
CA PRO A 888 -22.39 43.65 -34.23
C PRO A 888 -21.74 45.03 -34.11
N LYS A 889 -20.70 45.29 -34.92
CA LYS A 889 -20.18 46.64 -35.06
C LYS A 889 -21.22 47.53 -35.77
N PRO A 890 -21.35 48.81 -35.36
CA PRO A 890 -22.18 49.78 -36.07
C PRO A 890 -21.61 50.12 -37.45
#